data_AF-A0AA36N498-F1
#
_entry.id   AF-A0AA36N498-F1
#
_cell.length_a   1.000
_cell.length_b   1.000
_cell.length_c   1.000
_cell.angle_alpha   90.00
_cell.angle_beta   90.00
_cell.angle_gamma   90.00
#
_symmetry.space_group_name_H-M   'P 1'
#
loop_
_entity.id
_entity.type
_entity.pdbx_description
1 polymer ?
#
loop_
_entity_poly.entity_id
_entity_poly.type
_entity_poly.pdbx_seq_one_letter_code
_entity_poly.pdbx_strand_id
1 'polypeptide(L)'
;MAGHGSVVTHEDLRQAYLKYARVATSISSGEEAQVFRLAEILKTHIRNKCDAFVRGHQGLPILFSYSADATSLLCRAAANANVGPHLVTRRGKVLEEFLMQRGYFKALSASGAESITVLFAEAVPLREGKTMWNLFAAATDFYPLLQRSGHRGICVFHVAADRAVMDSLQRLLHQRSEAYFTNGLGMACGDRLAWLQSWHLHTGCAAHDVGNALKWSLAPHGNADVIKDLHIVMESLRNSFALLHMRLPRFLQGHLVADMPQEDAASVLEFWMALGVEADFLEEVSTVNPWFSNGTLHVSAALKEDERLLERVSSVVLYLFRWRRFVDTRWCTVGPAMRSIAASLAVGLAQIVSLTRDDPRATDFHLHGFSRLRPQQLQYMVLASIVAWVPDGALRLIMEDDRLAGRQAELRESLQDELSYIASLTSFTWTRLASLTGDTVTPTALKSKVLHAAEVACAYIYDKVLRVLENLPWCLAIGDIDDNLAGLPEEENYHDLTTKKIAELVRLGWNSQLLKDAILLFRDVHWSTLGVEQAHGSAAVMHRRHENSPGMLAARSFLHQCRHLFADVGATNEIKRRELLLQKLRSKTPAKISGRHLFLRWFMQEVRQGLPQGTLMPQNLRREVMKQHVAAYATLSPQEQLWWHQRAEAERDRNLHTLEDEVRHQTDALRLAHARALEEQEQIGLTHAAENLRFAKQDWEALDNLANSDRFSHTEVGRLRARAMSAPLAPRAEVCRALSAVSVVPVPEQTAFRPEWLAMLCWNREHFRSTALLKSTEEGHLAFYFLYATQKPLCAFFLPMRICHRQLPSLRDMSHEEAWAAWNEAFDIAFSMKLGVSVTHEAFKSTNTSELLIFQHVLLNSATEATAFGSPVPLDQFLPETLRRKSREARPGAPRPKQEDVAAALAENAWAAAYLTQQTQLAVTEGQIEEPLPDADEVAAVEAAWAAIESARAEWREQPLHGQCEHFVTCFRSGDWNAIHRGINESDRVVAQALPGPPRVWCQTYAFNTMASFSFSRYGEAGCHTMALEWCRRLQYFYNTWRQQEQPKYVYALDELVSHEQTDEWRSFLSHLPVTSAARKRADLIQSLFPTNPSD
;
A
#
# COMPACT_ATOMS: atom_id res chain seq x y z
N MET A 1 54.56 26.03 13.30
CA MET A 1 54.75 25.29 12.04
C MET A 1 53.37 25.02 11.46
N ALA A 2 52.99 25.74 10.41
CA ALA A 2 51.70 25.57 9.74
C ALA A 2 51.77 24.31 8.85
N GLY A 3 51.05 23.27 9.24
CA GLY A 3 50.95 22.05 8.44
C GLY A 3 50.23 22.36 7.12
N HIS A 4 50.88 22.06 6.00
CA HIS A 4 50.22 21.98 4.70
C HIS A 4 49.09 20.95 4.80
N GLY A 5 47.83 21.42 4.80
CA GLY A 5 46.68 20.54 4.67
C GLY A 5 46.77 19.83 3.33
N SER A 6 46.80 18.50 3.33
CA SER A 6 46.86 17.75 2.07
C SER A 6 45.61 18.05 1.26
N VAL A 7 45.80 18.44 -0.01
CA VAL A 7 44.70 18.62 -0.97
C VAL A 7 43.90 17.32 -1.04
N VAL A 8 42.59 17.42 -0.84
CA VAL A 8 41.70 16.25 -0.93
C VAL A 8 41.54 15.90 -2.40
N THR A 9 41.85 14.65 -2.77
CA THR A 9 41.74 14.15 -4.16
C THR A 9 40.38 13.49 -4.41
N HIS A 10 39.99 13.34 -5.69
CA HIS A 10 38.75 12.65 -6.04
C HIS A 10 38.72 11.20 -5.56
N GLU A 11 39.86 10.51 -5.54
CA GLU A 11 39.91 9.14 -5.04
C GLU A 11 39.65 9.11 -3.53
N ASP A 12 40.18 10.08 -2.77
CA ASP A 12 39.88 10.21 -1.34
C ASP A 12 38.39 10.46 -1.09
N LEU A 13 37.77 11.37 -1.85
CA LEU A 13 36.34 11.66 -1.76
C LEU A 13 35.51 10.44 -2.12
N ARG A 14 35.88 9.74 -3.19
CA ARG A 14 35.20 8.55 -3.66
C ARG A 14 35.21 7.44 -2.62
N GLN A 15 36.37 7.15 -2.03
CA GLN A 15 36.47 6.17 -0.94
C GLN A 15 35.66 6.59 0.29
N ALA A 16 35.66 7.88 0.62
CA ALA A 16 34.86 8.40 1.73
C ALA A 16 33.35 8.23 1.47
N TYR A 17 32.86 8.57 0.28
CA TYR A 17 31.46 8.35 -0.09
C TYR A 17 31.07 6.88 -0.05
N LEU A 18 31.89 5.97 -0.62
CA LEU A 18 31.65 4.53 -0.58
C LEU A 18 31.61 3.98 0.86
N LYS A 19 32.52 4.46 1.73
CA LYS A 19 32.56 4.09 3.15
C LYS A 19 31.28 4.51 3.88
N TYR A 20 30.88 5.78 3.78
CA TYR A 20 29.79 6.33 4.57
C TYR A 20 28.39 6.03 4.00
N ALA A 21 28.30 5.77 2.70
CA ALA A 21 27.10 5.24 2.07
C ALA A 21 26.82 3.78 2.46
N ARG A 22 27.81 3.02 2.95
CA ARG A 22 27.63 1.60 3.30
C ARG A 22 26.86 1.43 4.61
N VAL A 23 25.81 0.59 4.57
CA VAL A 23 24.95 0.31 5.73
C VAL A 23 25.72 -0.32 6.89
N ALA A 24 26.71 -1.17 6.63
CA ALA A 24 27.45 -1.85 7.70
C ALA A 24 28.40 -0.94 8.47
N THR A 25 28.74 0.23 7.94
CA THR A 25 29.70 1.16 8.56
C THR A 25 29.11 1.76 9.82
N SER A 26 29.82 1.64 10.94
CA SER A 26 29.51 2.35 12.19
C SER A 26 30.25 3.70 12.20
N ILE A 27 29.59 4.75 12.68
CA ILE A 27 30.14 6.12 12.68
C ILE A 27 30.57 6.48 14.10
N SER A 28 31.84 6.85 14.27
CA SER A 28 32.34 7.40 15.53
C SER A 28 31.93 8.86 15.71
N SER A 29 31.95 9.38 16.94
CA SER A 29 31.62 10.79 17.23
C SER A 29 32.52 11.79 16.48
N GLY A 30 33.76 11.42 16.14
CA GLY A 30 34.67 12.27 15.35
C GLY A 30 34.39 12.25 13.84
N GLU A 31 33.67 11.25 13.32
CA GLU A 31 33.37 11.11 11.89
C GLU A 31 32.04 11.77 11.49
N GLU A 32 31.20 12.14 12.46
CA GLU A 32 29.91 12.79 12.23
C GLU A 32 30.05 14.08 11.42
N ALA A 33 31.01 14.93 11.79
CA ALA A 33 31.31 16.17 11.05
C ALA A 33 31.71 15.89 9.60
N GLN A 34 32.45 14.80 9.34
CA GLN A 34 32.87 14.41 8.00
C GLN A 34 31.68 13.94 7.16
N VAL A 35 30.76 13.16 7.73
CA VAL A 35 29.53 12.71 7.04
C VAL A 35 28.68 13.91 6.63
N PHE A 36 28.47 14.86 7.55
CA PHE A 36 27.73 16.09 7.25
C PHE A 36 28.41 16.93 6.17
N ARG A 37 29.73 17.11 6.25
CA ARG A 37 30.49 17.83 5.24
C ARG A 37 30.33 17.22 3.85
N LEU A 38 30.47 15.90 3.73
CA LEU A 38 30.28 15.18 2.47
C LEU A 38 28.86 15.29 1.93
N ALA A 39 27.84 15.22 2.79
CA ALA A 39 26.46 15.41 2.38
C ALA A 39 26.22 16.81 1.78
N GLU A 40 26.73 17.88 2.41
CA GLU A 40 26.56 19.25 1.91
C GLU A 40 27.32 19.52 0.60
N ILE A 41 28.55 19.00 0.47
CA ILE A 41 29.34 19.08 -0.77
C ILE A 41 28.56 18.42 -1.92
N LEU A 42 28.07 17.20 -1.69
CA LEU A 42 27.32 16.45 -2.69
C LEU A 42 26.01 17.13 -3.10
N LYS A 43 25.23 17.64 -2.14
CA LYS A 43 24.00 18.39 -2.43
C LYS A 43 24.29 19.59 -3.32
N THR A 44 25.36 20.32 -3.02
CA THR A 44 25.78 21.49 -3.82
C THR A 44 26.19 21.10 -5.23
N HIS A 45 26.98 20.03 -5.39
CA HIS A 45 27.38 19.52 -6.71
C HIS A 45 26.19 19.10 -7.57
N ILE A 46 25.30 18.26 -7.01
CA ILE A 46 24.11 17.78 -7.71
C ILE A 46 23.22 18.96 -8.12
N ARG A 47 23.08 19.96 -7.25
CA ARG A 47 22.33 21.17 -7.57
C ARG A 47 22.96 21.96 -8.72
N ASN A 48 24.27 22.19 -8.67
CA ASN A 48 25.00 22.88 -9.74
C ASN A 48 24.87 22.14 -11.08
N LYS A 49 24.88 20.81 -11.06
CA LYS A 49 24.68 19.97 -12.25
C LYS A 49 23.29 20.14 -12.85
N CYS A 50 22.24 20.18 -12.03
CA CYS A 50 20.88 20.45 -12.49
C CYS A 50 20.74 21.87 -13.07
N ASP A 51 21.34 22.87 -12.41
CA ASP A 51 21.31 24.25 -12.92
C ASP A 51 22.11 24.40 -14.22
N ALA A 52 23.23 23.68 -14.36
CA ALA A 52 24.00 23.62 -15.61
C ALA A 52 23.21 22.90 -16.72
N PHE A 53 22.48 21.84 -16.39
CA PHE A 53 21.60 21.16 -17.34
C PHE A 53 20.55 22.09 -17.93
N VAL A 54 19.86 22.86 -17.08
CA VAL A 54 18.84 23.84 -17.54
C VAL A 54 19.47 24.93 -18.41
N ARG A 55 20.67 25.39 -18.09
CA ARG A 55 21.42 26.34 -18.93
C ARG A 55 21.95 25.75 -20.23
N GLY A 56 22.30 24.47 -20.26
CA GLY A 56 22.83 23.79 -21.44
C GLY A 56 21.79 23.49 -22.51
N HIS A 57 20.50 23.44 -22.14
CA HIS A 57 19.39 23.06 -23.04
C HIS A 57 18.45 24.24 -23.32
N GLN A 58 18.99 25.46 -23.50
CA GLN A 58 18.16 26.62 -23.81
C GLN A 58 17.41 26.46 -25.13
N GLY A 59 16.13 26.87 -25.16
CA GLY A 59 15.27 26.80 -26.34
C GLY A 59 14.73 25.41 -26.68
N LEU A 60 15.28 24.35 -26.11
CA LEU A 60 14.77 22.97 -26.23
C LEU A 60 13.70 22.69 -25.16
N PRO A 61 12.78 21.73 -25.39
CA PRO A 61 11.87 21.28 -24.34
C PRO A 61 12.62 20.63 -23.17
N ILE A 62 12.22 20.97 -21.94
CA ILE A 62 12.74 20.35 -20.71
C ILE A 62 11.59 19.83 -19.86
N LEU A 63 11.68 18.55 -19.49
CA LEU A 63 10.88 17.93 -18.44
C LEU A 63 11.55 18.12 -17.09
N PHE A 64 10.80 18.61 -16.10
CA PHE A 64 11.13 18.50 -14.69
C PHE A 64 10.03 17.73 -13.96
N SER A 65 10.33 16.49 -13.60
CA SER A 65 9.42 15.57 -12.91
C SER A 65 9.79 15.47 -11.42
N TYR A 66 8.88 15.91 -10.55
CA TYR A 66 9.04 15.92 -9.10
C TYR A 66 8.16 14.86 -8.44
N SER A 67 8.69 14.17 -7.43
CA SER A 67 7.92 13.27 -6.58
C SER A 67 8.31 13.38 -5.12
N ALA A 68 7.33 13.14 -4.24
CA ALA A 68 7.55 13.17 -2.80
C ALA A 68 6.60 12.22 -2.06
N ASP A 69 7.08 11.69 -0.94
CA ASP A 69 6.31 10.85 -0.04
C ASP A 69 6.88 10.90 1.39
N ALA A 70 6.02 10.72 2.39
CA ALA A 70 6.36 10.91 3.80
C ALA A 70 6.54 9.57 4.53
N THR A 71 7.49 9.51 5.47
CA THR A 71 7.73 8.34 6.31
C THR A 71 8.04 8.72 7.75
N SER A 72 7.57 7.91 8.69
CA SER A 72 7.83 8.11 10.12
C SER A 72 8.87 7.10 10.60
N LEU A 73 9.96 7.57 11.20
CA LEU A 73 11.08 6.76 11.66
C LEU A 73 11.46 7.12 13.10
N LEU A 74 11.68 6.10 13.93
CA LEU A 74 12.00 6.27 15.34
C LEU A 74 13.49 6.55 15.51
N CYS A 75 13.85 7.82 15.68
CA CYS A 75 15.23 8.27 15.77
C CYS A 75 15.72 8.33 17.22
N ARG A 76 17.05 8.26 17.41
CA ARG A 76 17.69 8.50 18.71
C ARG A 76 17.60 9.99 19.05
N ALA A 77 17.18 10.30 20.27
CA ALA A 77 17.25 11.65 20.83
C ALA A 77 18.19 11.67 22.03
N ALA A 78 18.91 12.78 22.22
CA ALA A 78 19.71 13.01 23.41
C ALA A 78 19.53 14.46 23.88
N ALA A 79 19.29 14.65 25.18
CA ALA A 79 19.27 15.95 25.83
C ALA A 79 20.50 16.06 26.73
N ASN A 80 21.20 17.18 26.65
CA ASN A 80 22.39 17.46 27.42
C ASN A 80 22.15 18.71 28.27
N ALA A 81 22.44 18.64 29.56
CA ALA A 81 22.39 19.78 30.48
C ALA A 81 23.69 19.86 31.26
N ASN A 82 24.26 21.06 31.37
CA ASN A 82 25.41 21.31 32.23
C ASN A 82 24.92 21.60 33.64
N VAL A 83 25.37 20.82 34.63
CA VAL A 83 25.10 21.04 36.05
C VAL A 83 26.44 21.19 36.76
N GLY A 84 26.91 22.44 36.88
CA GLY A 84 28.25 22.75 37.36
C GLY A 84 29.34 22.14 36.44
N PRO A 85 30.29 21.35 36.97
CA PRO A 85 31.32 20.69 36.16
C PRO A 85 30.82 19.40 35.47
N HIS A 86 29.58 18.97 35.73
CA HIS A 86 29.04 17.71 35.22
C HIS A 86 28.15 17.93 34.01
N LEU A 87 28.38 17.13 32.96
CA LEU A 87 27.49 17.02 31.81
C LEU A 87 26.46 15.91 32.08
N VAL A 88 25.19 16.27 32.21
CA VAL A 88 24.08 15.32 32.34
C VAL A 88 23.54 15.04 30.94
N THR A 89 23.62 13.78 30.50
CA THR A 89 23.02 13.32 29.25
C THR A 89 21.84 12.40 29.53
N ARG A 90 20.69 12.67 28.91
CA ARG A 90 19.54 11.76 28.83
C ARG A 90 19.37 11.30 27.40
N ARG A 91 19.13 10.00 27.19
CA ARG A 91 18.94 9.41 25.85
C ARG A 91 17.55 8.80 25.77
N GLY A 92 16.87 9.02 24.65
CA GLY A 92 15.54 8.50 24.38
C GLY A 92 15.34 8.28 22.89
N LYS A 93 14.08 8.12 22.49
CA LYS A 93 13.68 8.00 21.09
C LYS A 93 12.65 9.06 20.75
N VAL A 94 12.69 9.54 19.51
CA VAL A 94 11.71 10.50 18.96
C VAL A 94 11.17 9.93 17.66
N LEU A 95 9.86 9.89 17.49
CA LEU A 95 9.25 9.55 16.21
C LEU A 95 9.37 10.79 15.32
N GLU A 96 10.24 10.72 14.33
CA GLU A 96 10.48 11.80 13.38
C GLU A 96 9.75 11.49 12.08
N GLU A 97 9.05 12.48 11.53
CA GLU A 97 8.37 12.35 10.25
C GLU A 97 9.16 13.09 9.19
N PHE A 98 9.57 12.37 8.15
CA PHE A 98 10.39 12.88 7.07
C PHE A 98 9.62 12.87 5.76
N LEU A 99 9.73 13.95 4.99
CA LEU A 99 9.41 13.99 3.58
C LEU A 99 10.64 13.59 2.77
N MET A 100 10.50 12.53 1.98
CA MET A 100 11.48 12.13 0.98
C MET A 100 11.11 12.77 -0.35
N GLN A 101 12.09 13.29 -1.09
CA GLN A 101 11.86 14.04 -2.33
C GLN A 101 12.83 13.60 -3.43
N ARG A 102 12.35 13.65 -4.67
CA ARG A 102 13.10 13.30 -5.88
C ARG A 102 12.72 14.22 -7.03
N GLY A 103 13.70 14.57 -7.87
CA GLY A 103 13.48 15.32 -9.10
C GLY A 103 14.27 14.73 -10.25
N TYR A 104 13.66 14.65 -11.44
CA TYR A 104 14.32 14.22 -12.67
C TYR A 104 14.20 15.32 -13.71
N PHE A 105 15.29 15.59 -14.42
CA PHE A 105 15.36 16.53 -15.52
C PHE A 105 15.69 15.75 -16.79
N LYS A 106 14.89 15.92 -17.84
CA LYS A 106 15.12 15.31 -19.14
C LYS A 106 14.93 16.33 -20.26
N ALA A 107 15.74 16.24 -21.29
CA ALA A 107 15.66 17.06 -22.50
C ALA A 107 16.03 16.20 -23.70
N LEU A 108 15.49 16.57 -24.87
CA LEU A 108 15.82 15.97 -26.16
C LEU A 108 16.60 16.97 -26.99
N SER A 109 17.71 16.55 -27.57
CA SER A 109 18.45 17.37 -28.54
C SER A 109 17.74 17.39 -29.89
N ALA A 110 18.10 18.37 -30.74
CA ALA A 110 17.61 18.42 -32.13
C ALA A 110 18.02 17.21 -32.98
N SER A 111 19.02 16.41 -32.54
CA SER A 111 19.41 15.16 -33.18
C SER A 111 18.71 13.92 -32.61
N GLY A 112 17.74 14.12 -31.70
CA GLY A 112 17.07 13.05 -30.96
C GLY A 112 17.91 12.45 -29.82
N ALA A 113 19.06 13.04 -29.48
CA ALA A 113 19.88 12.54 -28.38
C ALA A 113 19.27 12.95 -27.02
N GLU A 114 19.11 11.99 -26.14
CA GLU A 114 18.54 12.23 -24.82
C GLU A 114 19.60 12.70 -23.82
N SER A 115 19.24 13.66 -22.97
CA SER A 115 20.06 14.10 -21.84
C SER A 115 19.24 14.00 -20.56
N ILE A 116 19.84 13.47 -19.49
CA ILE A 116 19.18 13.31 -18.18
C ILE A 116 20.07 13.76 -17.02
N THR A 117 19.47 14.38 -16.01
CA THR A 117 20.08 14.54 -14.68
C THR A 117 19.03 14.38 -13.59
N VAL A 118 19.48 14.12 -12.36
CA VAL A 118 18.61 13.85 -11.21
C VAL A 118 18.98 14.79 -10.05
N LEU A 119 17.96 15.25 -9.34
CA LEU A 119 18.10 15.97 -8.09
C LEU A 119 17.70 15.06 -6.94
N PHE A 120 18.68 14.73 -6.11
CA PHE A 120 18.48 14.00 -4.86
C PHE A 120 18.22 15.01 -3.75
N ALA A 121 17.19 14.76 -2.94
CA ALA A 121 16.98 15.46 -1.68
C ALA A 121 17.38 14.59 -0.50
N GLU A 122 17.82 15.26 0.55
CA GLU A 122 17.90 14.68 1.88
C GLU A 122 16.51 14.62 2.52
N ALA A 123 16.32 13.73 3.50
CA ALA A 123 15.07 13.60 4.22
C ALA A 123 14.73 14.91 4.96
N VAL A 124 13.59 15.52 4.64
CA VAL A 124 13.17 16.82 5.20
C VAL A 124 12.23 16.58 6.38
N PRO A 125 12.51 17.09 7.60
CA PRO A 125 11.62 16.89 8.74
C PRO A 125 10.30 17.66 8.55
N LEU A 126 9.18 17.10 9.02
CA LEU A 126 7.83 17.69 8.94
C LEU A 126 7.28 18.14 10.30
N ARG A 127 8.17 18.64 11.18
CA ARG A 127 7.83 19.04 12.56
C ARG A 127 6.82 20.17 12.67
N GLU A 128 6.79 21.07 11.68
CA GLU A 128 5.89 22.24 11.61
C GLU A 128 4.54 21.91 10.94
N GLY A 129 4.21 20.62 10.87
CA GLY A 129 2.94 20.12 10.34
C GLY A 129 3.02 19.54 8.93
N LYS A 130 1.92 18.89 8.56
CA LYS A 130 1.71 18.19 7.28
C LYS A 130 0.61 18.82 6.44
N THR A 131 0.37 20.11 6.61
CA THR A 131 -0.63 20.78 5.78
C THR A 131 -0.17 20.80 4.33
N MET A 132 -1.11 20.97 3.40
CA MET A 132 -0.77 21.09 1.98
C MET A 132 0.16 22.27 1.70
N TRP A 133 0.14 23.31 2.55
CA TRP A 133 1.07 24.43 2.48
C TRP A 133 2.49 24.08 2.89
N ASN A 134 2.69 23.19 3.87
CA ASN A 134 4.02 22.69 4.23
C ASN A 134 4.61 21.85 3.08
N LEU A 135 3.80 20.96 2.48
CA LEU A 135 4.24 20.15 1.33
C LEU A 135 4.51 21.01 0.09
N PHE A 136 3.66 22.01 -0.17
CA PHE A 136 3.89 23.00 -1.20
C PHE A 136 5.20 23.75 -0.98
N ALA A 137 5.46 24.25 0.24
CA ALA A 137 6.71 24.93 0.58
C ALA A 137 7.92 24.02 0.32
N ALA A 138 7.87 22.76 0.79
CA ALA A 138 8.92 21.78 0.54
C ALA A 138 9.18 21.53 -0.96
N ALA A 139 8.12 21.42 -1.76
CA ALA A 139 8.23 21.29 -3.22
C ALA A 139 8.81 22.56 -3.87
N THR A 140 8.47 23.74 -3.36
CA THR A 140 9.00 25.00 -3.90
C THR A 140 10.46 25.27 -3.54
N ASP A 141 10.89 24.84 -2.36
CA ASP A 141 12.27 24.93 -1.89
C ASP A 141 13.16 23.90 -2.59
N PHE A 142 12.59 22.76 -2.99
CA PHE A 142 13.30 21.71 -3.69
C PHE A 142 13.87 22.18 -5.03
N TYR A 143 13.08 22.83 -5.88
CA TYR A 143 13.57 23.48 -7.11
C TYR A 143 12.66 24.66 -7.53
N PRO A 144 13.23 25.78 -8.03
CA PRO A 144 12.46 26.88 -8.61
C PRO A 144 11.76 26.44 -9.91
N LEU A 145 10.87 27.28 -10.42
CA LEU A 145 10.34 27.11 -11.77
C LEU A 145 11.49 27.15 -12.79
N LEU A 146 11.44 26.32 -13.82
CA LEU A 146 12.47 26.27 -14.87
C LEU A 146 12.69 27.65 -15.53
N GLN A 147 11.61 28.40 -15.74
CA GLN A 147 11.64 29.76 -16.27
C GLN A 147 12.39 30.72 -15.35
N ARG A 148 12.21 30.58 -14.03
CA ARG A 148 12.94 31.36 -13.02
C ARG A 148 14.42 30.98 -12.95
N SER A 149 14.77 29.74 -13.29
CA SER A 149 16.16 29.30 -13.49
C SER A 149 16.78 29.78 -14.82
N GLY A 150 16.05 30.57 -15.61
CA GLY A 150 16.55 31.17 -16.84
C GLY A 150 16.24 30.40 -18.12
N HIS A 151 15.44 29.32 -18.06
CA HIS A 151 15.00 28.63 -19.27
C HIS A 151 14.00 29.47 -20.08
N ARG A 152 14.04 29.31 -21.42
CA ARG A 152 13.23 30.08 -22.39
C ARG A 152 12.52 29.23 -23.44
N GLY A 153 12.58 27.89 -23.34
CA GLY A 153 11.83 26.96 -24.18
C GLY A 153 10.62 26.36 -23.44
N ILE A 154 10.06 25.29 -24.00
CA ILE A 154 8.91 24.58 -23.42
C ILE A 154 9.32 23.93 -22.09
N CYS A 155 8.61 24.29 -21.02
CA CYS A 155 8.78 23.73 -19.69
C CYS A 155 7.66 22.74 -19.41
N VAL A 156 7.99 21.46 -19.32
CA VAL A 156 7.05 20.43 -18.85
C VAL A 156 7.33 20.20 -17.37
N PHE A 157 6.50 20.74 -16.50
CA PHE A 157 6.55 20.45 -15.07
C PHE A 157 5.57 19.33 -14.73
N HIS A 158 6.07 18.31 -14.03
CA HIS A 158 5.27 17.18 -13.61
C HIS A 158 5.40 16.95 -12.10
N VAL A 159 4.30 16.56 -11.45
CA VAL A 159 4.27 16.08 -10.06
C VAL A 159 3.61 14.71 -9.91
N ALA A 160 4.31 13.76 -9.27
CA ALA A 160 3.76 12.49 -8.79
C ALA A 160 3.69 12.45 -7.26
N ALA A 161 2.54 12.07 -6.71
CA ALA A 161 2.32 11.92 -5.27
C ALA A 161 1.17 10.93 -5.00
N ASP A 162 1.04 10.52 -3.74
CA ASP A 162 -0.12 9.73 -3.29
C ASP A 162 -1.44 10.49 -3.52
N ARG A 163 -2.51 9.76 -3.87
CA ARG A 163 -3.82 10.35 -4.16
C ARG A 163 -4.44 11.12 -2.99
N ALA A 164 -4.06 10.81 -1.75
CA ALA A 164 -4.53 11.53 -0.57
C ALA A 164 -4.11 13.01 -0.56
N VAL A 165 -2.99 13.36 -1.22
CA VAL A 165 -2.46 14.73 -1.27
C VAL A 165 -2.42 15.31 -2.68
N MET A 166 -2.50 14.47 -3.72
CA MET A 166 -2.36 14.83 -5.13
C MET A 166 -3.19 16.05 -5.53
N ASP A 167 -4.53 15.99 -5.41
CA ASP A 167 -5.43 17.01 -5.95
C ASP A 167 -5.16 18.41 -5.34
N SER A 168 -4.86 18.45 -4.05
CA SER A 168 -4.57 19.71 -3.36
C SER A 168 -3.17 20.22 -3.68
N LEU A 169 -2.17 19.34 -3.70
CA LEU A 169 -0.78 19.71 -3.98
C LEU A 169 -0.60 20.17 -5.43
N GLN A 170 -1.15 19.43 -6.40
CA GLN A 170 -1.07 19.79 -7.81
C GLN A 170 -1.77 21.12 -8.09
N ARG A 171 -2.91 21.38 -7.45
CA ARG A 171 -3.60 22.68 -7.54
C ARG A 171 -2.69 23.83 -7.07
N LEU A 172 -2.04 23.69 -5.90
CA LEU A 172 -1.16 24.74 -5.38
C LEU A 172 0.08 24.95 -6.27
N LEU A 173 0.69 23.88 -6.79
CA LEU A 173 1.82 23.96 -7.70
C LEU A 173 1.45 24.59 -9.05
N HIS A 174 0.25 24.28 -9.56
CA HIS A 174 -0.28 24.90 -10.76
C HIS A 174 -0.59 26.39 -10.51
N GLN A 175 -1.19 26.75 -9.36
CA GLN A 175 -1.41 28.15 -8.96
C GLN A 175 -0.10 28.93 -8.92
N ARG A 176 0.98 28.32 -8.40
CA ARG A 176 2.31 28.92 -8.42
C ARG A 176 2.82 29.17 -9.84
N SER A 177 2.62 28.21 -10.74
CA SER A 177 3.01 28.36 -12.15
C SER A 177 2.24 29.51 -12.81
N GLU A 178 0.92 29.56 -12.63
CA GLU A 178 0.08 30.61 -13.22
C GLU A 178 0.32 31.99 -12.58
N ALA A 179 0.58 32.04 -11.27
CA ALA A 179 0.96 33.27 -10.58
C ALA A 179 2.22 33.93 -11.18
N TYR A 180 3.16 33.13 -11.71
CA TYR A 180 4.38 33.63 -12.33
C TYR A 180 4.15 34.50 -13.57
N PHE A 181 3.01 34.32 -14.25
CA PHE A 181 2.60 35.07 -15.44
C PHE A 181 1.45 36.06 -15.16
N THR A 182 0.95 36.11 -13.93
CA THR A 182 -0.19 36.96 -13.55
C THR A 182 0.25 38.37 -13.18
N ASN A 183 -0.51 39.37 -13.64
CA ASN A 183 -0.21 40.78 -13.38
C ASN A 183 -0.25 41.12 -11.90
N GLY A 184 0.75 41.88 -11.45
CA GLY A 184 0.96 42.22 -10.04
C GLY A 184 1.49 41.10 -9.15
N LEU A 185 1.71 39.88 -9.67
CA LEU A 185 2.21 38.73 -8.88
C LEU A 185 3.56 38.21 -9.38
N GLY A 186 3.72 38.02 -10.68
CA GLY A 186 4.82 37.27 -11.27
C GLY A 186 5.83 38.10 -12.05
N MET A 187 7.06 37.59 -12.16
CA MET A 187 8.18 38.26 -12.85
C MET A 187 8.01 38.31 -14.38
N ALA A 188 7.23 37.39 -14.96
CA ALA A 188 7.00 37.31 -16.40
C ALA A 188 5.56 37.70 -16.77
N CYS A 189 4.95 38.60 -15.98
CA CYS A 189 3.62 39.12 -16.26
C CYS A 189 3.50 39.61 -17.71
N GLY A 190 2.46 39.15 -18.41
CA GLY A 190 2.12 39.60 -19.76
C GLY A 190 2.92 38.92 -20.88
N ASP A 191 3.89 38.06 -20.57
CA ASP A 191 4.59 37.24 -21.57
C ASP A 191 3.72 36.03 -21.97
N ARG A 192 2.83 36.26 -22.94
CA ARG A 192 1.89 35.24 -23.41
C ARG A 192 2.58 34.01 -23.98
N LEU A 193 3.68 34.18 -24.71
CA LEU A 193 4.39 33.05 -25.30
C LEU A 193 5.06 32.19 -24.22
N ALA A 194 5.74 32.80 -23.26
CA ALA A 194 6.34 32.06 -22.15
C ALA A 194 5.27 31.34 -21.30
N TRP A 195 4.07 31.94 -21.17
CA TRP A 195 2.93 31.31 -20.52
C TRP A 195 2.42 30.07 -21.29
N LEU A 196 2.29 30.17 -22.62
CA LEU A 196 1.92 29.06 -23.50
C LEU A 196 2.94 27.91 -23.47
N GLN A 197 4.21 28.23 -23.27
CA GLN A 197 5.30 27.26 -23.16
C GLN A 197 5.42 26.62 -21.75
N SER A 198 4.58 26.99 -20.78
CA SER A 198 4.59 26.43 -19.43
C SER A 198 3.50 25.38 -19.24
N TRP A 199 3.87 24.10 -19.33
CA TRP A 199 2.96 22.96 -19.27
C TRP A 199 3.02 22.29 -17.90
N HIS A 200 1.85 21.99 -17.34
CA HIS A 200 1.73 21.39 -16.01
C HIS A 200 1.02 20.05 -16.09
N LEU A 201 1.69 18.99 -15.66
CA LEU A 201 1.20 17.61 -15.63
C LEU A 201 1.18 17.10 -14.19
N HIS A 202 0.34 16.11 -13.93
CA HIS A 202 0.28 15.45 -12.63
C HIS A 202 -0.19 14.00 -12.77
N THR A 203 0.31 13.11 -11.92
CA THR A 203 -0.07 11.70 -11.90
C THR A 203 -0.23 11.20 -10.46
N GLY A 204 -1.39 10.61 -10.15
CA GLY A 204 -1.54 9.84 -8.92
C GLY A 204 -0.60 8.63 -8.95
N CYS A 205 -0.04 8.25 -7.80
CA CYS A 205 0.89 7.12 -7.75
C CYS A 205 0.22 5.80 -8.22
N ALA A 206 0.58 5.35 -9.43
CA ALA A 206 0.04 4.15 -10.05
C ALA A 206 0.34 2.88 -9.25
N ALA A 207 1.52 2.79 -8.61
CA ALA A 207 1.86 1.66 -7.75
C ALA A 207 0.92 1.55 -6.52
N HIS A 208 0.57 2.68 -5.91
CA HIS A 208 -0.44 2.74 -4.85
C HIS A 208 -1.83 2.41 -5.38
N ASP A 209 -2.20 2.89 -6.57
CA ASP A 209 -3.49 2.60 -7.19
C ASP A 209 -3.66 1.11 -7.51
N VAL A 210 -2.65 0.47 -8.10
CA VAL A 210 -2.66 -0.98 -8.40
C VAL A 210 -2.66 -1.81 -7.11
N GLY A 211 -1.88 -1.41 -6.09
CA GLY A 211 -1.95 -2.03 -4.77
C GLY A 211 -3.34 -1.91 -4.14
N ASN A 212 -3.99 -0.74 -4.28
CA ASN A 212 -5.35 -0.51 -3.81
C ASN A 212 -6.40 -1.27 -4.63
N ALA A 213 -6.14 -1.60 -5.90
CA ALA A 213 -7.05 -2.41 -6.71
C ALA A 213 -7.32 -3.77 -6.07
N LEU A 214 -6.27 -4.42 -5.52
CA LEU A 214 -6.41 -5.66 -4.75
C LEU A 214 -7.22 -5.47 -3.46
N LYS A 215 -7.04 -4.33 -2.78
CA LYS A 215 -7.82 -4.00 -1.58
C LYS A 215 -9.29 -3.82 -1.91
N TRP A 216 -9.62 -3.12 -2.99
CA TRP A 216 -10.98 -2.91 -3.45
C TRP A 216 -11.64 -4.20 -3.93
N SER A 217 -10.92 -5.07 -4.63
CA SER A 217 -11.45 -6.35 -5.08
C SER A 217 -11.74 -7.33 -3.93
N LEU A 218 -10.96 -7.27 -2.85
CA LEU A 218 -11.12 -8.17 -1.69
C LEU A 218 -11.95 -7.58 -0.54
N ALA A 219 -12.23 -6.26 -0.54
CA ALA A 219 -13.05 -5.61 0.49
C ALA A 219 -14.42 -6.29 0.74
N PRO A 220 -15.10 -6.86 -0.28
CA PRO A 220 -16.32 -7.64 -0.07
C PRO A 220 -16.16 -8.90 0.78
N HIS A 221 -14.95 -9.43 0.87
CA HIS A 221 -14.65 -10.76 1.39
C HIS A 221 -13.85 -10.74 2.70
N GLY A 222 -13.35 -9.58 3.12
CA GLY A 222 -12.58 -9.43 4.36
C GLY A 222 -12.68 -8.04 4.94
N ASN A 223 -12.50 -7.95 6.26
CA ASN A 223 -12.38 -6.69 6.98
C ASN A 223 -10.98 -6.59 7.64
N ALA A 224 -10.75 -5.51 8.40
CA ALA A 224 -9.48 -5.31 9.08
C ALA A 224 -9.12 -6.46 10.05
N ASP A 225 -10.11 -7.08 10.69
CA ASP A 225 -9.89 -8.21 11.61
C ASP A 225 -9.46 -9.48 10.87
N VAL A 226 -10.05 -9.77 9.71
CA VAL A 226 -9.63 -10.89 8.85
C VAL A 226 -8.16 -10.75 8.45
N ILE A 227 -7.77 -9.56 8.00
CA ILE A 227 -6.39 -9.25 7.59
C ILE A 227 -5.42 -9.36 8.79
N LYS A 228 -5.81 -8.81 9.94
CA LYS A 228 -5.04 -8.87 11.18
C LYS A 228 -4.85 -10.32 11.66
N ASP A 229 -5.90 -11.13 11.62
CA ASP A 229 -5.84 -12.54 11.99
C ASP A 229 -4.91 -13.32 11.06
N LEU A 230 -4.98 -13.08 9.74
CA LEU A 230 -4.07 -13.69 8.77
C LEU A 230 -2.61 -13.26 8.98
N HIS A 231 -2.36 -12.01 9.36
CA HIS A 231 -1.02 -11.56 9.76
C HIS A 231 -0.51 -12.37 10.97
N ILE A 232 -1.35 -12.57 11.98
CA ILE A 232 -0.99 -13.34 13.18
C ILE A 232 -0.75 -14.81 12.84
N VAL A 233 -1.57 -15.42 11.98
CA VAL A 233 -1.36 -16.78 11.48
C VAL A 233 -0.01 -16.89 10.77
N MET A 234 0.32 -15.93 9.89
CA MET A 234 1.58 -15.94 9.16
C MET A 234 2.79 -15.83 10.09
N GLU A 235 2.77 -14.88 11.04
CA GLU A 235 3.87 -14.72 12.01
C GLU A 235 3.94 -15.90 13.00
N SER A 236 2.81 -16.52 13.34
CA SER A 236 2.75 -17.75 14.15
C SER A 236 3.53 -18.89 13.48
N LEU A 237 3.29 -19.11 12.20
CA LEU A 237 3.98 -20.13 11.39
C LEU A 237 5.48 -19.83 11.24
N ARG A 238 5.83 -18.58 10.91
CA ARG A 238 7.23 -18.14 10.72
C ARG A 238 8.06 -18.29 12.00
N ASN A 239 7.51 -17.88 13.14
CA ASN A 239 8.21 -17.98 14.43
C ASN A 239 8.23 -19.42 14.99
N SER A 240 7.37 -20.31 14.48
CA SER A 240 7.29 -21.71 14.92
C SER A 240 7.87 -22.72 13.91
N PHE A 241 8.48 -22.26 12.81
CA PHE A 241 8.95 -23.13 11.72
C PHE A 241 9.82 -24.29 12.20
N ALA A 242 10.80 -24.02 13.08
CA ALA A 242 11.67 -25.07 13.60
C ALA A 242 10.91 -26.14 14.40
N LEU A 243 9.85 -25.75 15.13
CA LEU A 243 9.01 -26.68 15.87
C LEU A 243 8.23 -27.60 14.92
N LEU A 244 7.63 -27.04 13.87
CA LEU A 244 6.88 -27.76 12.85
C LEU A 244 7.79 -28.71 12.06
N HIS A 245 8.96 -28.24 11.64
CA HIS A 245 9.95 -29.05 10.93
C HIS A 245 10.41 -30.26 11.75
N MET A 246 10.64 -30.11 13.06
CA MET A 246 11.01 -31.24 13.92
C MET A 246 9.94 -32.34 14.01
N ARG A 247 8.67 -32.03 13.72
CA ARG A 247 7.56 -33.00 13.75
C ARG A 247 7.22 -33.55 12.36
N LEU A 248 7.80 -33.00 11.29
CA LEU A 248 7.57 -33.46 9.93
C LEU A 248 7.84 -34.96 9.74
N PRO A 249 8.95 -35.56 10.25
CA PRO A 249 9.16 -37.01 10.10
C PRO A 249 8.07 -37.85 10.75
N ARG A 250 7.61 -37.45 11.95
CA ARG A 250 6.52 -38.14 12.67
C ARG A 250 5.20 -38.00 11.92
N PHE A 251 4.94 -36.82 11.35
CA PHE A 251 3.77 -36.60 10.52
C PHE A 251 3.78 -37.51 9.29
N LEU A 252 4.87 -37.55 8.53
CA LEU A 252 4.98 -38.40 7.34
C LEU A 252 4.85 -39.88 7.70
N GLN A 253 5.46 -40.34 8.80
CA GLN A 253 5.33 -41.73 9.25
C GLN A 253 3.88 -42.13 9.59
N GLY A 254 3.09 -41.19 10.15
CA GLY A 254 1.72 -41.48 10.60
C GLY A 254 0.63 -41.20 9.57
N HIS A 255 0.92 -40.39 8.55
CA HIS A 255 -0.10 -39.83 7.66
C HIS A 255 0.19 -40.00 6.16
N LEU A 256 1.35 -40.51 5.72
CA LEU A 256 1.67 -40.63 4.29
C LEU A 256 1.17 -41.95 3.68
N VAL A 257 0.48 -41.86 2.53
CA VAL A 257 0.11 -43.02 1.69
C VAL A 257 0.35 -42.70 0.21
N ALA A 258 0.97 -43.64 -0.52
CA ALA A 258 1.17 -43.55 -1.97
C ALA A 258 0.10 -44.37 -2.71
N ASP A 259 -1.09 -43.79 -2.85
CA ASP A 259 -2.28 -44.44 -3.41
C ASP A 259 -3.06 -43.56 -4.41
N MET A 260 -2.66 -42.30 -4.63
CA MET A 260 -3.40 -41.45 -5.55
C MET A 260 -3.33 -42.00 -6.98
N PRO A 261 -4.49 -42.17 -7.65
CA PRO A 261 -4.53 -42.60 -9.04
C PRO A 261 -3.84 -41.56 -9.93
N GLN A 262 -3.48 -42.00 -11.14
CA GLN A 262 -2.87 -41.11 -12.13
C GLN A 262 -3.91 -40.07 -12.57
N GLU A 263 -3.74 -38.85 -12.08
CA GLU A 263 -4.47 -37.67 -12.52
C GLU A 263 -3.89 -37.14 -13.84
N ASP A 264 -4.66 -36.30 -14.53
CA ASP A 264 -4.15 -35.56 -15.68
C ASP A 264 -2.99 -34.65 -15.25
N ALA A 265 -1.80 -34.89 -15.84
CA ALA A 265 -0.57 -34.21 -15.46
C ALA A 265 -0.64 -32.69 -15.71
N ALA A 266 -1.35 -32.27 -16.75
CA ALA A 266 -1.53 -30.85 -17.06
C ALA A 266 -2.38 -30.14 -15.99
N SER A 267 -3.47 -30.77 -15.54
CA SER A 267 -4.34 -30.25 -14.47
C SER A 267 -3.62 -30.17 -13.11
N VAL A 268 -2.79 -31.16 -12.78
CA VAL A 268 -1.97 -31.14 -11.55
C VAL A 268 -0.95 -30.00 -11.59
N LEU A 269 -0.26 -29.85 -12.72
CA LEU A 269 0.71 -28.79 -12.94
C LEU A 269 0.05 -27.41 -12.84
N GLU A 270 -1.11 -27.23 -13.47
CA GLU A 270 -1.89 -26.00 -13.41
C GLU A 270 -2.23 -25.61 -11.96
N PHE A 271 -2.70 -26.56 -11.14
CA PHE A 271 -3.06 -26.30 -9.74
C PHE A 271 -1.86 -25.78 -8.93
N TRP A 272 -0.69 -26.40 -9.05
CA TRP A 272 0.50 -25.97 -8.32
C TRP A 272 1.06 -24.65 -8.85
N MET A 273 0.96 -24.41 -10.15
CA MET A 273 1.31 -23.13 -10.76
C MET A 273 0.39 -22.00 -10.26
N ALA A 274 -0.91 -22.26 -10.13
CA ALA A 274 -1.88 -21.31 -9.57
C ALA A 274 -1.56 -20.93 -8.12
N LEU A 275 -1.01 -21.87 -7.34
CA LEU A 275 -0.49 -21.64 -5.99
C LEU A 275 0.96 -21.11 -5.96
N GLY A 276 1.52 -20.74 -7.10
CA GLY A 276 2.79 -20.01 -7.19
C GLY A 276 4.03 -20.85 -6.93
N VAL A 277 3.96 -22.16 -7.21
CA VAL A 277 5.15 -23.02 -7.26
C VAL A 277 6.06 -22.55 -8.40
N GLU A 278 7.34 -22.34 -8.10
CA GLU A 278 8.34 -21.85 -9.05
C GLU A 278 8.67 -22.94 -10.08
N ALA A 279 8.98 -22.55 -11.32
CA ALA A 279 9.24 -23.47 -12.44
C ALA A 279 10.26 -24.58 -12.08
N ASP A 280 11.33 -24.21 -11.37
CA ASP A 280 12.39 -25.13 -10.93
C ASP A 280 11.91 -26.28 -10.03
N PHE A 281 10.76 -26.12 -9.35
CA PHE A 281 10.18 -27.11 -8.45
C PHE A 281 8.84 -27.67 -8.97
N LEU A 282 8.27 -27.07 -10.01
CA LEU A 282 6.93 -27.39 -10.48
C LEU A 282 6.81 -28.84 -10.96
N GLU A 283 7.81 -29.34 -11.68
CA GLU A 283 7.86 -30.72 -12.15
C GLU A 283 7.89 -31.72 -10.99
N GLU A 284 8.75 -31.50 -10.00
CA GLU A 284 8.89 -32.40 -8.83
C GLU A 284 7.63 -32.38 -7.96
N VAL A 285 7.08 -31.19 -7.67
CA VAL A 285 5.84 -31.06 -6.87
C VAL A 285 4.66 -31.71 -7.59
N SER A 286 4.57 -31.57 -8.92
CA SER A 286 3.51 -32.19 -9.73
C SER A 286 3.67 -33.71 -9.82
N THR A 287 4.91 -34.21 -9.89
CA THR A 287 5.21 -35.64 -9.89
C THR A 287 4.83 -36.29 -8.57
N VAL A 288 5.12 -35.64 -7.44
CA VAL A 288 4.69 -36.10 -6.11
C VAL A 288 3.18 -35.98 -5.95
N ASN A 289 2.57 -34.92 -6.49
CA ASN A 289 1.15 -34.58 -6.38
C ASN A 289 0.59 -34.74 -4.95
N PRO A 290 1.17 -34.06 -3.93
CA PRO A 290 0.76 -34.25 -2.55
C PRO A 290 -0.61 -33.62 -2.29
N TRP A 291 -1.53 -34.39 -1.70
CA TRP A 291 -2.86 -33.90 -1.32
C TRP A 291 -3.28 -34.45 0.04
N PHE A 292 -3.52 -33.56 1.00
CA PHE A 292 -3.97 -33.95 2.33
C PHE A 292 -5.49 -33.96 2.40
N SER A 293 -6.06 -35.13 2.69
CA SER A 293 -7.51 -35.31 2.84
C SER A 293 -7.81 -36.39 3.87
N ASN A 294 -8.91 -36.24 4.62
CA ASN A 294 -9.37 -37.24 5.58
C ASN A 294 -8.31 -37.72 6.59
N GLY A 295 -7.40 -36.82 6.99
CA GLY A 295 -6.32 -37.14 7.93
C GLY A 295 -5.09 -37.81 7.31
N THR A 296 -5.05 -38.00 5.99
CA THR A 296 -3.95 -38.67 5.28
C THR A 296 -3.38 -37.76 4.20
N LEU A 297 -2.05 -37.71 4.08
CA LEU A 297 -1.32 -37.13 2.96
C LEU A 297 -1.19 -38.18 1.87
N HIS A 298 -2.00 -38.04 0.82
CA HIS A 298 -1.94 -38.89 -0.35
C HIS A 298 -0.92 -38.34 -1.34
N VAL A 299 -0.14 -39.22 -1.96
CA VAL A 299 0.80 -38.90 -3.03
C VAL A 299 0.64 -39.88 -4.18
N SER A 300 1.22 -39.56 -5.34
CA SER A 300 1.14 -40.37 -6.55
C SER A 300 1.46 -41.85 -6.29
N ALA A 301 0.55 -42.75 -6.69
CA ALA A 301 0.76 -44.19 -6.59
C ALA A 301 1.99 -44.68 -7.35
N ALA A 302 2.48 -43.91 -8.34
CA ALA A 302 3.73 -44.20 -9.05
C ALA A 302 4.97 -44.18 -8.13
N LEU A 303 4.88 -43.50 -6.97
CA LEU A 303 5.95 -43.41 -5.99
C LEU A 303 5.91 -44.52 -4.94
N LYS A 304 4.96 -45.47 -5.03
CA LYS A 304 4.79 -46.54 -4.04
C LYS A 304 6.02 -47.44 -3.90
N GLU A 305 6.75 -47.63 -5.00
CA GLU A 305 7.98 -48.43 -5.03
C GLU A 305 9.26 -47.56 -5.02
N ASP A 306 9.14 -46.24 -4.86
CA ASP A 306 10.29 -45.33 -4.81
C ASP A 306 10.98 -45.42 -3.43
N GLU A 307 12.22 -45.95 -3.41
CA GLU A 307 13.03 -46.05 -2.19
C GLU A 307 13.30 -44.69 -1.52
N ARG A 308 13.16 -43.58 -2.27
CA ARG A 308 13.33 -42.20 -1.79
C ARG A 308 12.02 -41.48 -1.52
N LEU A 309 10.89 -42.18 -1.51
CA LEU A 309 9.55 -41.61 -1.29
C LEU A 309 9.52 -40.59 -0.13
N LEU A 310 10.01 -41.00 1.06
CA LEU A 310 10.02 -40.12 2.25
C LEU A 310 10.90 -38.87 2.06
N GLU A 311 12.05 -39.00 1.42
CA GLU A 311 12.97 -37.89 1.17
C GLU A 311 12.36 -36.88 0.19
N ARG A 312 11.78 -37.37 -0.91
CA ARG A 312 11.12 -36.55 -1.94
C ARG A 312 9.93 -35.81 -1.37
N VAL A 313 9.02 -36.52 -0.70
CA VAL A 313 7.83 -35.92 -0.06
C VAL A 313 8.23 -34.91 1.01
N SER A 314 9.23 -35.24 1.86
CA SER A 314 9.75 -34.30 2.86
C SER A 314 10.29 -33.02 2.22
N SER A 315 11.05 -33.14 1.13
CA SER A 315 11.61 -32.00 0.40
C SER A 315 10.52 -31.13 -0.22
N VAL A 316 9.49 -31.74 -0.82
CA VAL A 316 8.33 -31.03 -1.38
C VAL A 316 7.55 -30.30 -0.28
N VAL A 317 7.22 -30.96 0.83
CA VAL A 317 6.51 -30.31 1.96
C VAL A 317 7.32 -29.13 2.52
N LEU A 318 8.64 -29.31 2.68
CA LEU A 318 9.53 -28.24 3.12
C LEU A 318 9.56 -27.05 2.16
N TYR A 319 9.59 -27.31 0.86
CA TYR A 319 9.52 -26.27 -0.16
C TYR A 319 8.21 -25.49 -0.07
N LEU A 320 7.08 -26.17 0.10
CA LEU A 320 5.75 -25.55 0.20
C LEU A 320 5.57 -24.76 1.52
N PHE A 321 6.30 -25.12 2.59
CA PHE A 321 6.33 -24.39 3.87
C PHE A 321 7.18 -23.11 3.82
N ARG A 322 7.00 -22.31 2.76
CA ARG A 322 7.76 -21.08 2.51
C ARG A 322 6.94 -19.84 2.86
N TRP A 323 6.77 -19.61 4.15
CA TRP A 323 5.98 -18.50 4.69
C TRP A 323 6.72 -17.17 4.64
N ARG A 324 6.27 -16.27 3.77
CA ARG A 324 6.83 -14.91 3.62
C ARG A 324 6.20 -13.95 4.63
N ARG A 325 6.92 -12.88 4.99
CA ARG A 325 6.39 -11.85 5.89
C ARG A 325 5.19 -11.19 5.21
N PHE A 326 4.05 -11.17 5.89
CA PHE A 326 2.82 -10.54 5.41
C PHE A 326 2.77 -9.08 5.86
N VAL A 327 2.74 -8.14 4.93
CA VAL A 327 2.60 -6.70 5.21
C VAL A 327 1.65 -6.10 4.18
N ASP A 328 0.40 -5.88 4.58
CA ASP A 328 -0.66 -5.35 3.73
C ASP A 328 -0.35 -3.97 3.12
N THR A 329 0.48 -3.17 3.78
CA THR A 329 0.97 -1.88 3.26
C THR A 329 2.09 -2.00 2.23
N ARG A 330 2.61 -3.20 1.97
CA ARG A 330 3.69 -3.42 0.99
C ARG A 330 3.19 -4.14 -0.25
N TRP A 331 3.58 -3.60 -1.39
CA TRP A 331 3.31 -4.13 -2.72
C TRP A 331 3.77 -5.58 -2.93
N CYS A 332 2.99 -6.36 -3.69
CA CYS A 332 3.26 -7.74 -4.07
C CYS A 332 3.52 -8.72 -2.91
N THR A 333 3.01 -8.45 -1.70
CA THR A 333 3.22 -9.34 -0.54
C THR A 333 2.01 -10.23 -0.23
N VAL A 334 0.79 -9.73 -0.47
CA VAL A 334 -0.46 -10.42 -0.10
C VAL A 334 -0.62 -11.73 -0.88
N GLY A 335 -0.55 -11.69 -2.21
CA GLY A 335 -0.70 -12.86 -3.08
C GLY A 335 0.24 -14.01 -2.71
N PRO A 336 1.57 -13.79 -2.72
CA PRO A 336 2.54 -14.83 -2.36
C PRO A 336 2.37 -15.37 -0.94
N ALA A 337 2.00 -14.52 0.03
CA ALA A 337 1.73 -14.94 1.39
C ALA A 337 0.53 -15.89 1.44
N MET A 338 -0.60 -15.51 0.82
CA MET A 338 -1.81 -16.33 0.82
C MET A 338 -1.62 -17.65 0.09
N ARG A 339 -0.94 -17.62 -1.07
CA ARG A 339 -0.55 -18.82 -1.83
C ARG A 339 0.29 -19.79 -1.01
N SER A 340 1.27 -19.28 -0.24
CA SER A 340 2.10 -20.13 0.62
C SER A 340 1.31 -20.84 1.72
N ILE A 341 0.30 -20.18 2.32
CA ILE A 341 -0.57 -20.82 3.32
C ILE A 341 -1.49 -21.83 2.64
N ALA A 342 -2.11 -21.48 1.52
CA ALA A 342 -2.99 -22.38 0.76
C ALA A 342 -2.25 -23.66 0.33
N ALA A 343 -1.04 -23.52 -0.23
CA ALA A 343 -0.19 -24.64 -0.59
C ALA A 343 0.22 -25.50 0.62
N SER A 344 0.53 -24.86 1.75
CA SER A 344 0.86 -25.57 2.98
C SER A 344 -0.34 -26.36 3.54
N LEU A 345 -1.55 -25.80 3.47
CA LEU A 345 -2.78 -26.49 3.88
C LEU A 345 -3.07 -27.69 2.99
N ALA A 346 -2.87 -27.56 1.68
CA ALA A 346 -3.04 -28.65 0.72
C ALA A 346 -2.16 -29.88 1.04
N VAL A 347 -1.06 -29.70 1.78
CA VAL A 347 -0.14 -30.78 2.18
C VAL A 347 -0.15 -31.09 3.68
N GLY A 348 -1.20 -30.66 4.40
CA GLY A 348 -1.45 -31.10 5.77
C GLY A 348 -0.88 -30.20 6.88
N LEU A 349 -0.64 -28.92 6.62
CA LEU A 349 -0.17 -27.96 7.62
C LEU A 349 -1.00 -27.99 8.92
N ALA A 350 -2.33 -28.02 8.82
CA ALA A 350 -3.21 -28.04 9.99
C ALA A 350 -2.93 -29.25 10.91
N GLN A 351 -2.67 -30.42 10.32
CA GLN A 351 -2.34 -31.64 11.07
C GLN A 351 -0.97 -31.54 11.73
N ILE A 352 0.04 -31.02 11.04
CA ILE A 352 1.38 -30.81 11.64
C ILE A 352 1.33 -29.81 12.79
N VAL A 353 0.54 -28.74 12.65
CA VAL A 353 0.31 -27.78 13.74
C VAL A 353 -0.35 -28.48 14.93
N SER A 354 -1.41 -29.27 14.72
CA SER A 354 -2.05 -30.04 15.81
C SER A 354 -1.05 -30.94 16.53
N LEU A 355 -0.33 -31.78 15.77
CA LEU A 355 0.71 -32.68 16.31
C LEU A 355 1.79 -31.95 17.11
N THR A 356 2.10 -30.72 16.72
CA THR A 356 3.10 -29.90 17.41
C THR A 356 2.54 -29.29 18.68
N ARG A 357 1.28 -28.83 18.68
CA ARG A 357 0.62 -28.26 19.87
C ARG A 357 0.29 -29.32 20.92
N ASP A 358 0.01 -30.55 20.48
CA ASP A 358 -0.23 -31.70 21.36
C ASP A 358 1.08 -32.28 21.96
N ASP A 359 2.26 -31.88 21.46
CA ASP A 359 3.54 -32.32 22.00
C ASP A 359 3.94 -31.44 23.20
N PRO A 360 3.98 -31.97 24.44
CA PRO A 360 4.32 -31.20 25.63
C PRO A 360 5.75 -30.63 25.62
N ARG A 361 6.60 -31.08 24.68
CA ARG A 361 7.96 -30.56 24.47
C ARG A 361 8.02 -29.37 23.52
N ALA A 362 6.90 -28.99 22.89
CA ALA A 362 6.81 -27.82 22.04
C ALA A 362 6.15 -26.66 22.81
N THR A 363 6.62 -25.44 22.59
CA THR A 363 5.96 -24.25 23.12
C THR A 363 4.81 -23.83 22.22
N ASP A 364 3.64 -23.56 22.80
CA ASP A 364 2.48 -23.00 22.08
C ASP A 364 2.50 -21.46 22.03
N PHE A 365 3.56 -20.82 22.55
CA PHE A 365 3.62 -19.36 22.73
C PHE A 365 3.38 -18.57 21.44
N HIS A 366 3.93 -19.01 20.30
CA HIS A 366 3.61 -18.42 18.99
C HIS A 366 2.55 -19.22 18.23
N LEU A 367 2.53 -20.54 18.40
CA LEU A 367 1.77 -21.45 17.55
C LEU A 367 0.25 -21.40 17.78
N HIS A 368 -0.20 -20.95 18.96
CA HIS A 368 -1.63 -20.74 19.24
C HIS A 368 -2.28 -19.73 18.27
N GLY A 369 -1.49 -18.80 17.70
CA GLY A 369 -1.93 -17.84 16.70
C GLY A 369 -2.51 -18.47 15.44
N PHE A 370 -2.11 -19.69 15.08
CA PHE A 370 -2.67 -20.46 13.96
C PHE A 370 -4.18 -20.72 14.13
N SER A 371 -4.68 -20.80 15.37
CA SER A 371 -6.11 -21.03 15.67
C SER A 371 -7.03 -19.92 15.17
N ARG A 372 -6.49 -18.78 14.73
CA ARG A 372 -7.25 -17.67 14.12
C ARG A 372 -7.66 -17.94 12.68
N LEU A 373 -7.14 -19.00 12.06
CA LEU A 373 -7.48 -19.42 10.71
C LEU A 373 -8.86 -20.12 10.70
N ARG A 374 -9.93 -19.32 10.66
CA ARG A 374 -11.34 -19.76 10.67
C ARG A 374 -11.91 -19.74 9.24
N PRO A 375 -13.15 -20.24 9.00
CA PRO A 375 -13.68 -20.37 7.65
C PRO A 375 -13.66 -19.07 6.83
N GLN A 376 -13.91 -17.92 7.45
CA GLN A 376 -13.81 -16.61 6.77
C GLN A 376 -12.38 -16.27 6.33
N GLN A 377 -11.37 -16.55 7.17
CA GLN A 377 -9.96 -16.35 6.84
C GLN A 377 -9.51 -17.33 5.73
N LEU A 378 -9.97 -18.58 5.75
CA LEU A 378 -9.70 -19.57 4.71
C LEU A 378 -10.26 -19.12 3.35
N GLN A 379 -11.53 -18.69 3.34
CA GLN A 379 -12.16 -18.18 2.13
C GLN A 379 -11.39 -16.96 1.58
N TYR A 380 -11.09 -15.96 2.42
CA TYR A 380 -10.31 -14.80 2.02
C TYR A 380 -8.93 -15.19 1.47
N MET A 381 -8.22 -16.10 2.14
CA MET A 381 -6.90 -16.57 1.74
C MET A 381 -6.95 -17.21 0.34
N VAL A 382 -7.91 -18.10 0.07
CA VAL A 382 -8.03 -18.74 -1.25
C VAL A 382 -8.35 -17.71 -2.33
N LEU A 383 -9.30 -16.81 -2.10
CA LEU A 383 -9.61 -15.73 -3.06
C LEU A 383 -8.38 -14.87 -3.35
N ALA A 384 -7.73 -14.37 -2.31
CA ALA A 384 -6.57 -13.49 -2.43
C ALA A 384 -5.36 -14.19 -3.09
N SER A 385 -5.25 -15.51 -2.96
CA SER A 385 -4.19 -16.30 -3.62
C SER A 385 -4.26 -16.22 -5.14
N ILE A 386 -5.48 -16.22 -5.69
CA ILE A 386 -5.71 -16.21 -7.14
C ILE A 386 -5.91 -14.78 -7.67
N VAL A 387 -6.75 -13.97 -7.03
CA VAL A 387 -7.05 -12.60 -7.49
C VAL A 387 -5.79 -11.74 -7.57
N ALA A 388 -4.82 -11.95 -6.67
CA ALA A 388 -3.60 -11.16 -6.63
C ALA A 388 -2.71 -11.29 -7.88
N TRP A 389 -2.86 -12.34 -8.72
CA TRP A 389 -2.08 -12.47 -9.95
C TRP A 389 -2.24 -11.25 -10.88
N VAL A 390 -3.47 -10.75 -11.04
CA VAL A 390 -3.78 -9.59 -11.90
C VAL A 390 -3.08 -8.30 -11.44
N PRO A 391 -3.33 -7.77 -10.22
CA PRO A 391 -2.64 -6.57 -9.78
C PRO A 391 -1.15 -6.79 -9.51
N ASP A 392 -0.70 -7.99 -9.08
CA ASP A 392 0.74 -8.25 -8.89
C ASP A 392 1.49 -8.23 -10.23
N GLY A 393 0.91 -8.74 -11.32
CA GLY A 393 1.49 -8.69 -12.67
C GLY A 393 1.69 -7.26 -13.14
N ALA A 394 0.62 -6.45 -13.11
CA ALA A 394 0.69 -5.03 -13.43
C ALA A 394 1.66 -4.25 -12.53
N LEU A 395 1.71 -4.58 -11.23
CA LEU A 395 2.59 -3.91 -10.29
C LEU A 395 4.06 -4.25 -10.51
N ARG A 396 4.40 -5.47 -10.94
CA ARG A 396 5.77 -5.82 -11.35
C ARG A 396 6.22 -4.99 -12.55
N LEU A 397 5.38 -4.85 -13.57
CA LEU A 397 5.68 -4.00 -14.74
C LEU A 397 5.94 -2.54 -14.34
N ILE A 398 5.10 -1.98 -13.46
CA ILE A 398 5.27 -0.62 -12.92
C ILE A 398 6.55 -0.52 -12.08
N MET A 399 6.85 -1.53 -11.27
CA MET A 399 8.05 -1.56 -10.43
C MET A 399 9.35 -1.66 -11.23
N GLU A 400 9.30 -2.31 -12.38
CA GLU A 400 10.40 -2.35 -13.34
C GLU A 400 10.59 -0.99 -14.02
N ASP A 401 9.51 -0.40 -14.55
CA ASP A 401 9.51 0.94 -15.12
C ASP A 401 8.09 1.56 -15.10
N ASP A 402 7.93 2.67 -14.37
CA ASP A 402 6.65 3.35 -14.19
C ASP A 402 6.38 4.47 -15.21
N ARG A 403 7.11 4.49 -16.33
CA ARG A 403 6.87 5.40 -17.47
C ARG A 403 5.69 4.93 -18.33
N LEU A 404 4.49 5.01 -17.77
CA LEU A 404 3.30 4.35 -18.34
C LEU A 404 2.76 4.98 -19.63
N ALA A 405 3.07 6.25 -19.91
CA ALA A 405 2.63 6.90 -21.15
C ALA A 405 3.25 6.26 -22.42
N GLY A 406 4.46 5.71 -22.32
CA GLY A 406 5.07 4.92 -23.39
C GLY A 406 4.72 3.42 -23.35
N ARG A 407 4.15 2.93 -22.25
CA ARG A 407 3.98 1.48 -21.96
C ARG A 407 2.52 1.08 -21.70
N GLN A 408 1.58 1.90 -22.17
CA GLN A 408 0.15 1.68 -21.92
C GLN A 408 -0.32 0.32 -22.47
N ALA A 409 0.14 -0.07 -23.66
CA ALA A 409 -0.22 -1.34 -24.29
C ALA A 409 0.26 -2.54 -23.46
N GLU A 410 1.51 -2.53 -23.00
CA GLU A 410 2.08 -3.57 -22.12
C GLU A 410 1.27 -3.73 -20.83
N LEU A 411 0.88 -2.62 -20.20
CA LEU A 411 0.05 -2.66 -18.99
C LEU A 411 -1.33 -3.29 -19.28
N ARG A 412 -1.94 -2.97 -20.43
CA ARG A 412 -3.23 -3.56 -20.84
C ARG A 412 -3.10 -5.05 -21.14
N GLU A 413 -2.07 -5.44 -21.85
CA GLU A 413 -1.77 -6.84 -22.20
C GLU A 413 -1.56 -7.67 -20.95
N SER A 414 -0.74 -7.21 -20.00
CA SER A 414 -0.51 -7.92 -18.74
C SER A 414 -1.78 -8.13 -17.91
N LEU A 415 -2.65 -7.12 -17.82
CA LEU A 415 -3.94 -7.28 -17.15
C LEU A 415 -4.82 -8.32 -17.84
N GLN A 416 -4.83 -8.31 -19.18
CA GLN A 416 -5.61 -9.26 -19.97
C GLN A 416 -5.05 -10.69 -19.86
N ASP A 417 -3.73 -10.86 -19.89
CA ASP A 417 -3.07 -12.17 -19.80
C ASP A 417 -3.34 -12.83 -18.46
N GLU A 418 -3.12 -12.11 -17.36
CA GLU A 418 -3.36 -12.62 -16.00
C GLU A 418 -4.84 -12.96 -15.78
N LEU A 419 -5.75 -12.15 -16.31
CA LEU A 419 -7.18 -12.39 -16.24
C LEU A 419 -7.61 -13.60 -17.08
N SER A 420 -7.05 -13.74 -18.28
CA SER A 420 -7.31 -14.88 -19.17
C SER A 420 -6.79 -16.18 -18.56
N TYR A 421 -5.61 -16.14 -17.92
CA TYR A 421 -5.04 -17.25 -17.17
C TYR A 421 -5.95 -17.71 -16.02
N ILE A 422 -6.43 -16.78 -15.18
CA ILE A 422 -7.36 -17.13 -14.09
C ILE A 422 -8.66 -17.73 -14.64
N ALA A 423 -9.17 -17.19 -15.75
CA ALA A 423 -10.41 -17.66 -16.35
C ALA A 423 -10.27 -19.04 -17.02
N SER A 424 -9.07 -19.42 -17.48
CA SER A 424 -8.78 -20.71 -18.09
C SER A 424 -8.57 -21.85 -17.08
N LEU A 425 -8.44 -21.55 -15.78
CA LEU A 425 -8.26 -22.57 -14.75
C LEU A 425 -9.36 -23.63 -14.80
N THR A 426 -8.94 -24.89 -14.78
CA THR A 426 -9.78 -26.08 -14.93
C THR A 426 -10.68 -26.34 -13.72
N SER A 427 -11.74 -27.13 -13.92
CA SER A 427 -12.63 -27.59 -12.84
C SER A 427 -11.86 -28.33 -11.73
N PHE A 428 -10.80 -29.05 -12.10
CA PHE A 428 -9.89 -29.73 -11.17
C PHE A 428 -9.26 -28.74 -10.18
N THR A 429 -8.67 -27.65 -10.70
CA THR A 429 -8.06 -26.59 -9.90
C THR A 429 -9.10 -25.93 -8.98
N TRP A 430 -10.27 -25.58 -9.50
CA TRP A 430 -11.34 -24.97 -8.70
C TRP A 430 -11.87 -25.89 -7.60
N THR A 431 -11.94 -27.19 -7.86
CA THR A 431 -12.39 -28.18 -6.87
C THR A 431 -11.41 -28.27 -5.71
N ARG A 432 -10.10 -28.39 -6.01
CA ARG A 432 -9.07 -28.38 -4.96
C ARG A 432 -9.05 -27.07 -4.17
N LEU A 433 -9.12 -25.93 -4.84
CA LEU A 433 -9.15 -24.62 -4.17
C LEU A 433 -10.38 -24.46 -3.26
N ALA A 434 -11.55 -24.93 -3.71
CA ALA A 434 -12.78 -24.89 -2.91
C ALA A 434 -12.67 -25.71 -1.62
N SER A 435 -12.06 -26.91 -1.67
CA SER A 435 -11.83 -27.73 -0.49
C SER A 435 -10.96 -27.03 0.56
N LEU A 436 -10.03 -26.16 0.14
CA LEU A 436 -9.21 -25.37 1.07
C LEU A 436 -10.00 -24.27 1.81
N THR A 437 -11.25 -23.99 1.42
CA THR A 437 -12.12 -23.01 2.09
C THR A 437 -12.89 -23.59 3.27
N GLY A 438 -12.66 -24.86 3.63
CA GLY A 438 -13.44 -25.58 4.64
C GLY A 438 -14.88 -25.84 4.19
N ASP A 439 -15.06 -26.16 2.91
CA ASP A 439 -16.35 -26.47 2.26
C ASP A 439 -17.44 -25.40 2.40
N THR A 440 -17.03 -24.14 2.61
CA THR A 440 -17.96 -23.00 2.75
C THR A 440 -18.47 -22.47 1.42
N VAL A 441 -17.79 -22.77 0.31
CA VAL A 441 -18.10 -22.26 -1.02
C VAL A 441 -17.90 -23.37 -2.06
N THR A 442 -18.87 -23.53 -2.96
CA THR A 442 -18.76 -24.49 -4.07
C THR A 442 -17.71 -24.03 -5.10
N PRO A 443 -17.12 -24.94 -5.89
CA PRO A 443 -16.14 -24.58 -6.93
C PRO A 443 -16.65 -23.50 -7.89
N THR A 444 -17.89 -23.63 -8.37
CA THR A 444 -18.53 -22.67 -9.27
C THR A 444 -18.71 -21.29 -8.62
N ALA A 445 -19.17 -21.25 -7.37
CA ALA A 445 -19.33 -20.00 -6.63
C ALA A 445 -17.98 -19.35 -6.31
N LEU A 446 -16.94 -20.14 -6.02
CA LEU A 446 -15.58 -19.65 -5.81
C LEU A 446 -15.02 -19.04 -7.10
N LYS A 447 -15.15 -19.74 -8.23
CA LYS A 447 -14.75 -19.25 -9.55
C LYS A 447 -15.41 -17.91 -9.86
N SER A 448 -16.74 -17.82 -9.74
CA SER A 448 -17.45 -16.57 -10.00
C SER A 448 -17.02 -15.42 -9.09
N LYS A 449 -16.75 -15.69 -7.79
CA LYS A 449 -16.24 -14.66 -6.86
C LYS A 449 -14.85 -14.18 -7.26
N VAL A 450 -13.95 -15.10 -7.64
CA VAL A 450 -12.59 -14.75 -8.08
C VAL A 450 -12.61 -13.95 -9.37
N LEU A 451 -13.40 -14.36 -10.37
CA LEU A 451 -13.53 -13.61 -11.64
C LEU A 451 -14.11 -12.20 -11.40
N HIS A 452 -15.13 -12.07 -10.57
CA HIS A 452 -15.67 -10.75 -10.22
C HIS A 452 -14.62 -9.87 -9.52
N ALA A 453 -13.89 -10.42 -8.56
CA ALA A 453 -12.83 -9.68 -7.86
C ALA A 453 -11.67 -9.28 -8.81
N ALA A 454 -11.28 -10.17 -9.72
CA ALA A 454 -10.28 -9.87 -10.74
C ALA A 454 -10.74 -8.74 -11.69
N GLU A 455 -11.99 -8.79 -12.16
CA GLU A 455 -12.61 -7.70 -12.95
C GLU A 455 -12.66 -6.38 -12.19
N VAL A 456 -13.00 -6.40 -10.90
CA VAL A 456 -12.96 -5.19 -10.06
C VAL A 456 -11.56 -4.61 -9.99
N ALA A 457 -10.52 -5.45 -9.87
CA ALA A 457 -9.14 -4.99 -9.90
C ALA A 457 -8.80 -4.34 -11.26
N CYS A 458 -9.14 -4.99 -12.38
CA CYS A 458 -8.95 -4.45 -13.73
C CYS A 458 -9.67 -3.10 -13.92
N ALA A 459 -10.95 -3.02 -13.53
CA ALA A 459 -11.74 -1.80 -13.67
C ALA A 459 -11.26 -0.67 -12.75
N TYR A 460 -10.71 -1.00 -11.58
CA TYR A 460 -10.08 -0.01 -10.69
C TYR A 460 -8.77 0.53 -11.29
N ILE A 461 -7.90 -0.35 -11.80
CA ILE A 461 -6.66 0.04 -12.47
C ILE A 461 -6.98 0.86 -13.73
N TYR A 462 -8.01 0.46 -14.48
CA TYR A 462 -8.52 1.22 -15.60
C TYR A 462 -8.93 2.63 -15.18
N ASP A 463 -9.79 2.77 -14.18
CA ASP A 463 -10.26 4.08 -13.70
C ASP A 463 -9.13 5.01 -13.27
N LYS A 464 -8.20 4.47 -12.49
CA LYS A 464 -7.15 5.28 -11.85
C LYS A 464 -5.99 5.57 -12.78
N VAL A 465 -5.64 4.65 -13.67
CA VAL A 465 -4.40 4.72 -14.46
C VAL A 465 -4.71 4.83 -15.95
N LEU A 466 -5.28 3.80 -16.58
CA LEU A 466 -5.44 3.75 -18.04
C LEU A 466 -6.41 4.82 -18.57
N ARG A 467 -7.50 5.10 -17.86
CA ARG A 467 -8.44 6.16 -18.21
C ARG A 467 -7.78 7.53 -18.15
N VAL A 468 -6.82 7.75 -17.23
CA VAL A 468 -6.07 9.02 -17.19
C VAL A 468 -5.13 9.12 -18.38
N LEU A 469 -4.45 8.03 -18.75
CA LEU A 469 -3.60 7.94 -19.95
C LEU A 469 -4.39 8.19 -21.24
N GLU A 470 -5.62 7.70 -21.32
CA GLU A 470 -6.49 7.81 -22.50
C GLU A 470 -7.16 9.17 -22.67
N ASN A 471 -7.03 10.05 -21.68
CA ASN A 471 -7.60 11.39 -21.76
C ASN A 471 -6.50 12.44 -21.98
N LEU A 472 -6.91 13.60 -22.46
CA LEU A 472 -6.06 14.76 -22.62
C LEU A 472 -5.45 15.21 -21.27
N PRO A 473 -4.18 15.65 -21.23
CA PRO A 473 -3.27 15.77 -22.38
C PRO A 473 -2.46 14.49 -22.69
N TRP A 474 -2.60 13.42 -21.88
CA TRP A 474 -1.75 12.21 -21.98
C TRP A 474 -1.93 11.45 -23.29
N CYS A 475 -3.16 11.39 -23.82
CA CYS A 475 -3.43 10.69 -25.06
C CYS A 475 -2.67 11.25 -26.26
N LEU A 476 -2.22 12.52 -26.21
CA LEU A 476 -1.36 13.10 -27.25
C LEU A 476 -0.03 12.37 -27.40
N ALA A 477 0.46 11.76 -26.32
CA ALA A 477 1.70 11.00 -26.30
C ALA A 477 1.52 9.53 -26.69
N ILE A 478 0.29 9.06 -26.96
CA ILE A 478 -0.02 7.66 -27.26
C ILE A 478 -0.21 7.50 -28.77
N GLY A 479 0.50 6.57 -29.40
CA GLY A 479 0.45 6.39 -30.86
C GLY A 479 1.31 7.42 -31.62
N ASP A 480 0.81 7.89 -32.76
CA ASP A 480 1.51 8.90 -33.57
C ASP A 480 1.21 10.31 -33.05
N ILE A 481 2.27 11.03 -32.66
CA ILE A 481 2.14 12.36 -32.04
C ILE A 481 1.76 13.43 -33.07
N ASP A 482 2.21 13.31 -34.32
CA ASP A 482 1.90 14.29 -35.35
C ASP A 482 0.41 14.22 -35.72
N ASP A 483 -0.12 13.00 -35.88
CA ASP A 483 -1.54 12.77 -36.13
C ASP A 483 -2.40 13.28 -34.96
N ASN A 484 -1.99 13.02 -33.72
CA ASN A 484 -2.68 13.49 -32.52
C ASN A 484 -2.70 15.03 -32.43
N LEU A 485 -1.60 15.69 -32.75
CA LEU A 485 -1.50 17.15 -32.78
C LEU A 485 -2.38 17.75 -33.88
N ALA A 486 -2.39 17.13 -35.07
CA ALA A 486 -3.23 17.55 -36.19
C ALA A 486 -4.72 17.32 -35.93
N GLY A 487 -5.06 16.28 -35.16
CA GLY A 487 -6.44 15.90 -34.79
C GLY A 487 -7.05 16.67 -33.62
N LEU A 488 -6.32 17.63 -33.03
CA LEU A 488 -6.85 18.46 -31.95
C LEU A 488 -8.07 19.27 -32.44
N PRO A 489 -9.23 19.19 -31.75
CA PRO A 489 -10.44 19.92 -32.14
C PRO A 489 -10.23 21.43 -32.31
N GLU A 490 -10.87 22.02 -33.33
CA GLU A 490 -10.84 23.47 -33.52
C GLU A 490 -11.52 24.23 -32.37
N GLU A 491 -12.58 23.64 -31.78
CA GLU A 491 -13.33 24.25 -30.68
C GLU A 491 -12.54 24.33 -29.36
N GLU A 492 -12.68 25.43 -28.60
CA GLU A 492 -11.97 25.69 -27.33
C GLU A 492 -12.50 24.92 -26.11
N ASN A 493 -13.30 23.87 -26.31
CA ASN A 493 -13.91 23.06 -25.24
C ASN A 493 -12.93 22.09 -24.55
N TYR A 494 -11.66 22.46 -24.46
CA TYR A 494 -10.69 21.76 -23.62
C TYR A 494 -10.98 22.05 -22.14
N HIS A 495 -10.92 21.03 -21.30
CA HIS A 495 -11.11 21.20 -19.86
C HIS A 495 -9.79 21.37 -19.11
N ASP A 496 -8.69 20.84 -19.65
CA ASP A 496 -7.37 20.99 -19.07
C ASP A 496 -6.59 22.16 -19.72
N LEU A 497 -5.86 22.91 -18.89
CA LEU A 497 -5.15 24.10 -19.35
C LEU A 497 -3.91 23.77 -20.20
N THR A 498 -3.29 22.62 -19.97
CA THR A 498 -2.10 22.19 -20.72
C THR A 498 -2.46 21.93 -22.20
N THR A 499 -3.54 21.21 -22.48
CA THR A 499 -4.02 21.02 -23.86
C THR A 499 -4.42 22.34 -24.51
N LYS A 500 -5.07 23.26 -23.78
CA LYS A 500 -5.36 24.60 -24.33
C LYS A 500 -4.10 25.29 -24.82
N LYS A 501 -3.04 25.30 -24.00
CA LYS A 501 -1.76 25.91 -24.35
C LYS A 501 -1.11 25.23 -25.56
N ILE A 502 -1.15 23.89 -25.62
CA ILE A 502 -0.64 23.11 -26.76
C ILE A 502 -1.42 23.45 -28.03
N ALA A 503 -2.75 23.38 -27.99
CA ALA A 503 -3.62 23.67 -29.13
C ALA A 503 -3.43 25.11 -29.63
N GLU A 504 -3.29 26.09 -28.74
CA GLU A 504 -3.01 27.48 -29.14
C GLU A 504 -1.64 27.60 -29.84
N LEU A 505 -0.59 26.93 -29.34
CA LEU A 505 0.71 26.91 -30.02
C LEU A 505 0.64 26.28 -31.42
N VAL A 506 -0.15 25.21 -31.59
CA VAL A 506 -0.40 24.58 -32.90
C VAL A 506 -1.09 25.57 -33.84
N ARG A 507 -2.15 26.25 -33.39
CA ARG A 507 -2.89 27.26 -34.19
C ARG A 507 -2.02 28.45 -34.59
N LEU A 508 -1.08 28.85 -33.72
CA LEU A 508 -0.12 29.92 -34.02
C LEU A 508 0.97 29.50 -35.02
N GLY A 509 0.99 28.25 -35.48
CA GLY A 509 2.02 27.73 -36.36
C GLY A 509 3.39 27.67 -35.68
N TRP A 510 3.42 27.43 -34.36
CA TRP A 510 4.67 27.27 -33.63
C TRP A 510 5.45 26.06 -34.15
N ASN A 511 6.75 25.99 -33.86
CA ASN A 511 7.63 24.92 -34.33
C ASN A 511 7.10 23.52 -33.94
N SER A 512 6.62 22.77 -34.93
CA SER A 512 5.99 21.46 -34.75
C SER A 512 6.95 20.43 -34.18
N GLN A 513 8.23 20.45 -34.58
CA GLN A 513 9.23 19.54 -34.04
C GLN A 513 9.44 19.75 -32.54
N LEU A 514 9.52 20.99 -32.07
CA LEU A 514 9.67 21.26 -30.63
C LEU A 514 8.41 20.90 -29.84
N LEU A 515 7.21 21.02 -30.43
CA LEU A 515 5.97 20.53 -29.81
C LEU A 515 5.98 19.01 -29.70
N LYS A 516 6.37 18.32 -30.77
CA LYS A 516 6.52 16.86 -30.79
C LYS A 516 7.55 16.39 -29.76
N ASP A 517 8.73 17.01 -29.72
CA ASP A 517 9.79 16.70 -28.74
C ASP A 517 9.29 16.92 -27.30
N ALA A 518 8.50 17.97 -27.06
CA ALA A 518 7.93 18.22 -25.74
C ALA A 518 6.86 17.18 -25.34
N ILE A 519 6.05 16.69 -26.28
CA ILE A 519 5.06 15.62 -26.04
C ILE A 519 5.76 14.26 -25.90
N LEU A 520 6.86 14.01 -26.62
CA LEU A 520 7.69 12.82 -26.43
C LEU A 520 8.16 12.70 -24.98
N LEU A 521 8.52 13.82 -24.33
CA LEU A 521 8.87 13.83 -22.90
C LEU A 521 7.73 13.38 -21.97
N PHE A 522 6.47 13.38 -22.41
CA PHE A 522 5.37 12.85 -21.58
C PHE A 522 5.53 11.34 -21.38
N ARG A 523 6.11 10.63 -22.36
CA ARG A 523 6.44 9.21 -22.27
C ARG A 523 7.49 8.92 -21.20
N ASP A 524 8.26 9.92 -20.79
CA ASP A 524 9.30 9.81 -19.76
C ASP A 524 8.86 10.22 -18.36
N VAL A 525 7.59 10.59 -18.20
CA VAL A 525 7.04 10.91 -16.89
C VAL A 525 6.90 9.63 -16.05
N HIS A 526 7.42 9.67 -14.83
CA HIS A 526 7.17 8.66 -13.80
C HIS A 526 5.75 8.75 -13.25
N TRP A 527 5.00 7.66 -13.32
CA TRP A 527 3.63 7.57 -12.80
C TRP A 527 3.56 7.11 -11.34
N SER A 528 4.69 6.92 -10.66
CA SER A 528 4.71 6.46 -9.28
C SER A 528 5.71 7.24 -8.41
N THR A 529 5.63 7.02 -7.09
CA THR A 529 6.61 7.52 -6.12
C THR A 529 7.77 6.53 -5.91
N LEU A 530 7.98 5.55 -6.81
CA LEU A 530 9.04 4.54 -6.67
C LEU A 530 10.45 5.13 -6.51
N GLY A 531 10.75 6.23 -7.21
CA GLY A 531 12.01 6.95 -7.04
C GLY A 531 12.21 7.47 -5.59
N VAL A 532 11.13 7.75 -4.88
CA VAL A 532 11.11 8.14 -3.46
C VAL A 532 11.13 6.90 -2.56
N GLU A 533 10.50 5.78 -2.96
CA GLU A 533 10.58 4.50 -2.24
C GLU A 533 12.00 3.96 -2.11
N GLN A 534 12.87 4.22 -3.08
CA GLN A 534 14.29 3.91 -2.94
C GLN A 534 14.98 4.73 -1.82
N ALA A 535 14.53 5.97 -1.60
CA ALA A 535 14.95 6.80 -0.49
C ALA A 535 14.39 6.26 0.84
N HIS A 536 13.12 5.86 0.88
CA HIS A 536 12.52 5.16 2.02
C HIS A 536 13.30 3.90 2.38
N GLY A 537 13.62 3.05 1.40
CA GLY A 537 14.43 1.85 1.59
C GLY A 537 15.82 2.17 2.15
N SER A 538 16.45 3.24 1.68
CA SER A 538 17.74 3.72 2.19
C SER A 538 17.66 4.14 3.66
N ALA A 539 16.66 4.95 4.01
CA ALA A 539 16.43 5.40 5.38
C ALA A 539 16.07 4.23 6.31
N ALA A 540 15.16 3.34 5.88
CA ALA A 540 14.70 2.20 6.66
C ALA A 540 15.83 1.19 6.95
N VAL A 541 16.72 0.93 5.98
CA VAL A 541 17.86 0.03 6.16
C VAL A 541 18.89 0.65 7.11
N MET A 542 19.16 1.97 6.99
CA MET A 542 20.02 2.68 7.95
C MET A 542 19.43 2.67 9.35
N HIS A 543 18.14 2.98 9.51
CA HIS A 543 17.41 2.96 10.77
C HIS A 543 17.40 1.57 11.43
N ARG A 544 17.22 0.49 10.66
CA ARG A 544 17.20 -0.88 11.20
C ARG A 544 18.54 -1.29 11.81
N ARG A 545 19.64 -0.77 11.28
CA ARG A 545 21.00 -1.17 11.69
C ARG A 545 21.62 -0.22 12.72
N HIS A 546 21.21 1.04 12.74
CA HIS A 546 21.84 2.09 13.54
C HIS A 546 20.81 2.96 14.24
N GLU A 547 21.07 3.26 15.51
CA GLU A 547 20.29 4.25 16.28
C GLU A 547 20.79 5.67 16.00
N ASN A 548 20.45 6.19 14.81
CA ASN A 548 20.87 7.51 14.36
C ASN A 548 19.99 8.63 14.96
N SER A 549 20.57 9.81 15.19
CA SER A 549 19.79 11.05 15.37
C SER A 549 19.06 11.42 14.07
N PRO A 550 18.01 12.26 14.10
CA PRO A 550 17.31 12.70 12.89
C PRO A 550 18.26 13.24 11.81
N GLY A 551 19.19 14.12 12.19
CA GLY A 551 20.15 14.72 11.25
C GLY A 551 21.16 13.72 10.68
N MET A 552 21.64 12.78 11.50
CA MET A 552 22.54 11.73 11.03
C MET A 552 21.83 10.73 10.12
N LEU A 553 20.58 10.39 10.44
CA LEU A 553 19.77 9.50 9.63
C LEU A 553 19.54 10.11 8.25
N ALA A 554 19.11 11.38 8.19
CA ALA A 554 18.88 12.11 6.95
C ALA A 554 20.14 12.17 6.07
N ALA A 555 21.30 12.51 6.66
CA ALA A 555 22.54 12.64 5.90
C ALA A 555 23.02 11.28 5.37
N ARG A 556 23.00 10.24 6.20
CA ARG A 556 23.44 8.89 5.79
C ARG A 556 22.47 8.22 4.83
N SER A 557 21.16 8.42 5.00
CA SER A 557 20.17 7.90 4.05
C SER A 557 20.35 8.55 2.69
N PHE A 558 20.63 9.86 2.66
CA PHE A 558 20.96 10.59 1.44
C PHE A 558 22.23 10.05 0.76
N LEU A 559 23.35 9.90 1.50
CA LEU A 559 24.58 9.32 0.93
C LEU A 559 24.37 7.88 0.43
N HIS A 560 23.62 7.06 1.17
CA HIS A 560 23.27 5.70 0.75
C HIS A 560 22.40 5.70 -0.51
N GLN A 561 21.42 6.59 -0.60
CA GLN A 561 20.57 6.76 -1.77
C GLN A 561 21.38 7.16 -3.01
N CYS A 562 22.43 7.97 -2.82
CA CYS A 562 23.36 8.40 -3.87
C CYS A 562 24.49 7.38 -4.18
N ARG A 563 24.56 6.23 -3.49
CA ARG A 563 25.72 5.31 -3.54
C ARG A 563 26.13 4.87 -4.95
N HIS A 564 25.17 4.78 -5.85
CA HIS A 564 25.38 4.36 -7.24
C HIS A 564 26.15 5.41 -8.05
N LEU A 565 26.08 6.69 -7.67
CA LEU A 565 26.82 7.78 -8.32
C LEU A 565 28.34 7.59 -8.18
N PHE A 566 28.78 6.93 -7.11
CA PHE A 566 30.21 6.79 -6.74
C PHE A 566 30.84 5.45 -7.15
N ALA A 567 30.02 4.47 -7.50
CA ALA A 567 30.47 3.12 -7.82
C ALA A 567 31.17 3.07 -9.19
N ASP A 568 32.24 2.27 -9.33
CA ASP A 568 32.93 2.06 -10.62
C ASP A 568 31.96 1.52 -11.68
N VAL A 569 32.22 1.87 -12.95
CA VAL A 569 31.63 1.21 -14.11
C VAL A 569 31.96 -0.26 -13.99
N GLY A 570 30.96 -1.01 -13.60
CA GLY A 570 31.07 -2.41 -13.28
C GLY A 570 29.65 -2.87 -13.24
N ALA A 571 29.20 -3.25 -14.43
CA ALA A 571 28.16 -4.18 -14.82
C ALA A 571 27.11 -4.57 -13.76
N THR A 572 25.87 -4.70 -14.21
CA THR A 572 24.72 -5.20 -13.45
C THR A 572 25.14 -6.27 -12.44
N ASN A 573 24.53 -6.31 -11.25
CA ASN A 573 24.88 -7.28 -10.20
C ASN A 573 24.97 -8.73 -10.72
N GLU A 574 24.19 -9.05 -11.76
CA GLU A 574 24.25 -10.30 -12.52
C GLU A 574 25.57 -10.50 -13.29
N ILE A 575 26.00 -9.51 -14.07
CA ILE A 575 27.28 -9.54 -14.79
C ILE A 575 28.45 -9.67 -13.80
N LYS A 576 28.49 -8.86 -12.75
CA LYS A 576 29.52 -8.98 -11.69
C LYS A 576 29.52 -10.35 -11.02
N ARG A 577 28.33 -10.93 -10.77
CA ARG A 577 28.22 -12.26 -10.18
C ARG A 577 28.77 -13.33 -11.12
N ARG A 578 28.47 -13.22 -12.43
CA ARG A 578 29.00 -14.10 -13.48
C ARG A 578 30.51 -13.94 -13.65
N GLU A 579 31.03 -12.72 -13.66
CA GLU A 579 32.47 -12.43 -13.70
C GLU A 579 33.20 -13.03 -12.49
N LEU A 580 32.67 -12.83 -11.28
CA LEU A 580 33.22 -13.43 -10.05
C LEU A 580 33.15 -14.95 -10.08
N LEU A 581 32.07 -15.53 -10.61
CA LEU A 581 31.94 -16.97 -10.76
C LEU A 581 32.96 -17.50 -11.77
N LEU A 582 33.13 -16.84 -12.91
CA LEU A 582 34.09 -17.18 -13.94
C LEU A 582 35.53 -17.09 -13.42
N GLN A 583 35.84 -16.06 -12.63
CA GLN A 583 37.13 -15.91 -11.95
C GLN A 583 37.36 -17.07 -10.98
N LYS A 584 36.35 -17.46 -10.20
CA LYS A 584 36.42 -18.62 -9.29
C LYS A 584 36.64 -19.91 -10.05
N LEU A 585 35.92 -20.15 -11.14
CA LEU A 585 36.07 -21.34 -11.98
C LEU A 585 37.49 -21.41 -12.56
N ARG A 586 38.00 -20.32 -13.15
CA ARG A 586 39.36 -20.23 -13.68
C ARG A 586 40.45 -20.40 -12.62
N SER A 587 40.15 -20.12 -11.36
CA SER A 587 41.08 -20.33 -10.23
C SER A 587 41.14 -21.77 -9.73
N LYS A 588 40.18 -22.64 -10.09
CA LYS A 588 40.21 -24.06 -9.74
C LYS A 588 41.40 -24.71 -10.46
N THR A 589 42.15 -25.56 -9.76
CA THR A 589 43.32 -26.29 -10.30
C THR A 589 43.12 -27.80 -10.16
N PRO A 590 42.32 -28.44 -11.05
CA PRO A 590 42.03 -29.87 -11.01
C PRO A 590 43.30 -30.73 -10.97
N ALA A 591 44.36 -30.28 -11.63
CA ALA A 591 45.66 -30.96 -11.72
C ALA A 591 46.36 -31.26 -10.37
N LYS A 592 45.93 -30.66 -9.24
CA LYS A 592 46.53 -30.88 -7.92
C LYS A 592 45.99 -32.12 -7.17
N ILE A 593 44.95 -32.77 -7.70
CA ILE A 593 44.42 -34.01 -7.12
C ILE A 593 45.45 -35.12 -7.30
N SER A 594 45.82 -35.78 -6.21
CA SER A 594 46.78 -36.90 -6.20
C SER A 594 46.17 -38.14 -5.56
N GLY A 595 46.81 -39.30 -5.70
CA GLY A 595 46.33 -40.57 -5.11
C GLY A 595 46.08 -40.46 -3.60
N ARG A 596 46.90 -39.68 -2.89
CA ARG A 596 46.72 -39.37 -1.46
C ARG A 596 45.41 -38.64 -1.15
N HIS A 597 44.98 -37.74 -2.03
CA HIS A 597 43.73 -37.00 -1.83
C HIS A 597 42.50 -37.89 -2.02
N LEU A 598 42.53 -38.78 -3.00
CA LEU A 598 41.46 -39.76 -3.19
C LEU A 598 41.44 -40.80 -2.06
N PHE A 599 42.61 -41.26 -1.63
CA PHE A 599 42.72 -42.13 -0.46
C PHE A 599 42.18 -41.47 0.80
N LEU A 600 42.49 -40.20 1.06
CA LEU A 600 41.94 -39.46 2.19
C LEU A 600 40.40 -39.38 2.13
N ARG A 601 39.84 -39.12 0.94
CA ARG A 601 38.39 -39.06 0.73
C ARG A 601 37.73 -40.41 1.06
N TRP A 602 38.32 -41.49 0.58
CA TRP A 602 37.89 -42.85 0.91
C TRP A 602 38.06 -43.15 2.41
N PHE A 603 39.22 -42.83 2.99
CA PHE A 603 39.53 -43.08 4.39
C PHE A 603 38.58 -42.33 5.34
N MET A 604 38.19 -41.09 4.99
CA MET A 604 37.13 -40.38 5.71
C MET A 604 35.76 -41.06 5.59
N GLN A 605 35.46 -41.66 4.43
CA GLN A 605 34.20 -42.35 4.18
C GLN A 605 34.11 -43.68 4.94
N GLU A 606 35.20 -44.46 4.97
CA GLU A 606 35.29 -45.69 5.77
C GLU A 606 35.11 -45.42 7.26
N VAL A 607 35.84 -44.43 7.81
CA VAL A 607 35.68 -44.06 9.22
C VAL A 607 34.27 -43.55 9.51
N ARG A 608 33.61 -42.90 8.54
CA ARG A 608 32.21 -42.47 8.66
C ARG A 608 31.24 -43.65 8.63
N GLN A 609 31.49 -44.68 7.83
CA GLN A 609 30.66 -45.89 7.78
C GLN A 609 30.75 -46.71 9.08
N GLY A 610 31.87 -46.62 9.80
CA GLY A 610 32.02 -47.20 11.14
C GLY A 610 31.29 -46.45 12.26
N LEU A 611 30.67 -45.29 11.99
CA LEU A 611 29.86 -44.56 12.96
C LEU A 611 28.39 -45.01 12.90
N PRO A 612 27.64 -44.93 14.02
CA PRO A 612 26.20 -45.22 14.02
C PRO A 612 25.47 -44.38 12.96
N GLN A 613 24.48 -44.97 12.32
CA GLN A 613 23.76 -44.35 11.20
C GLN A 613 23.13 -43.01 11.61
N GLY A 614 23.44 -41.94 10.87
CA GLY A 614 22.95 -40.58 11.14
C GLY A 614 23.84 -39.72 12.04
N THR A 615 24.91 -40.26 12.63
CA THR A 615 25.84 -39.47 13.47
C THR A 615 26.83 -38.67 12.62
N LEU A 616 26.96 -37.37 12.86
CA LEU A 616 27.99 -36.54 12.24
C LEU A 616 29.37 -36.87 12.82
N MET A 617 30.40 -36.96 11.97
CA MET A 617 31.77 -37.24 12.40
C MET A 617 32.30 -36.13 13.33
N PRO A 618 32.69 -36.45 14.59
CA PRO A 618 33.23 -35.47 15.53
C PRO A 618 34.45 -34.72 14.98
N GLN A 619 34.57 -33.42 15.28
CA GLN A 619 35.60 -32.55 14.69
C GLN A 619 37.04 -32.96 15.09
N ASN A 620 37.21 -33.51 16.30
CA ASN A 620 38.44 -34.11 16.78
C ASN A 620 38.81 -35.37 15.98
N LEU A 621 37.85 -36.27 15.73
CA LEU A 621 38.06 -37.47 14.92
C LEU A 621 38.44 -37.13 13.48
N ARG A 622 37.78 -36.13 12.89
CA ARG A 622 38.12 -35.63 11.55
C ARG A 622 39.55 -35.06 11.48
N ARG A 623 39.98 -34.32 12.51
CA ARG A 623 41.37 -33.83 12.61
C ARG A 623 42.38 -34.97 12.72
N GLU A 624 42.03 -36.02 13.46
CA GLU A 624 42.91 -37.19 13.61
C GLU A 624 43.05 -37.98 12.30
N VAL A 625 41.94 -38.21 11.59
CA VAL A 625 41.96 -38.82 10.25
C VAL A 625 42.81 -37.99 9.28
N MET A 626 42.64 -36.66 9.26
CA MET A 626 43.48 -35.76 8.46
C MET A 626 44.97 -35.84 8.85
N LYS A 627 45.28 -35.98 10.14
CA LYS A 627 46.66 -36.09 10.63
C LYS A 627 47.30 -37.43 10.25
N GLN A 628 46.54 -38.52 10.28
CA GLN A 628 47.06 -39.87 10.10
C GLN A 628 47.05 -40.37 8.64
N HIS A 629 46.21 -39.79 7.76
CA HIS A 629 46.04 -40.34 6.40
C HIS A 629 47.33 -40.41 5.57
N VAL A 630 48.28 -39.49 5.77
CA VAL A 630 49.56 -39.50 5.03
C VAL A 630 50.40 -40.70 5.44
N ALA A 631 50.45 -41.01 6.74
CA ALA A 631 51.17 -42.17 7.25
C ALA A 631 50.48 -43.47 6.82
N ALA A 632 49.14 -43.52 6.88
CA ALA A 632 48.35 -44.66 6.43
C ALA A 632 48.47 -44.91 4.90
N TYR A 633 48.58 -43.84 4.10
CA TYR A 633 48.85 -43.98 2.67
C TYR A 633 50.26 -44.53 2.40
N ALA A 634 51.25 -44.13 3.21
CA ALA A 634 52.64 -44.57 3.05
C ALA A 634 52.83 -46.06 3.40
N THR A 635 51.94 -46.65 4.19
CA THR A 635 51.96 -48.09 4.52
C THR A 635 51.31 -48.98 3.45
N LEU A 636 50.63 -48.40 2.45
CA LEU A 636 50.07 -49.15 1.33
C LEU A 636 51.18 -49.75 0.46
N SER A 637 50.90 -50.91 -0.15
CA SER A 637 51.83 -51.52 -1.10
C SER A 637 52.04 -50.64 -2.35
N PRO A 638 53.17 -50.79 -3.07
CA PRO A 638 53.41 -50.04 -4.30
C PRO A 638 52.30 -50.19 -5.36
N GLN A 639 51.64 -51.36 -5.42
CA GLN A 639 50.52 -51.61 -6.35
C GLN A 639 49.26 -50.83 -5.95
N GLU A 640 48.93 -50.76 -4.66
CA GLU A 640 47.77 -50.00 -4.16
C GLU A 640 47.98 -48.49 -4.29
N GLN A 641 49.19 -48.00 -4.03
CA GLN A 641 49.53 -46.59 -4.27
C GLN A 641 49.37 -46.24 -5.77
N LEU A 642 49.85 -47.10 -6.67
CA LEU A 642 49.70 -46.93 -8.11
C LEU A 642 48.22 -46.90 -8.54
N TRP A 643 47.39 -47.76 -7.96
CA TRP A 643 45.95 -47.79 -8.20
C TRP A 643 45.27 -46.47 -7.82
N TRP A 644 45.59 -45.90 -6.64
CA TRP A 644 45.08 -44.59 -6.24
C TRP A 644 45.59 -43.46 -7.13
N HIS A 645 46.84 -43.55 -7.61
CA HIS A 645 47.40 -42.59 -8.57
C HIS A 645 46.67 -42.60 -9.92
N GLN A 646 46.38 -43.78 -10.48
CA GLN A 646 45.62 -43.91 -11.73
C GLN A 646 44.18 -43.38 -11.61
N ARG A 647 43.51 -43.62 -10.47
CA ARG A 647 42.19 -43.02 -10.23
C ARG A 647 42.24 -41.50 -10.08
N ALA A 648 43.30 -40.97 -9.46
CA ALA A 648 43.49 -39.53 -9.37
C ALA A 648 43.74 -38.91 -10.76
N GLU A 649 44.35 -39.64 -11.70
CA GLU A 649 44.46 -39.24 -13.10
C GLU A 649 43.10 -39.17 -13.81
N ALA A 650 42.32 -40.25 -13.76
CA ALA A 650 40.97 -40.25 -14.34
C ALA A 650 40.03 -39.20 -13.72
N GLU A 651 40.18 -38.90 -12.43
CA GLU A 651 39.43 -37.83 -11.74
C GLU A 651 39.90 -36.43 -12.17
N ARG A 652 41.21 -36.25 -12.40
CA ARG A 652 41.76 -34.99 -12.95
C ARG A 652 41.17 -34.71 -14.32
N ASP A 653 41.13 -35.70 -15.20
CA ASP A 653 40.63 -35.55 -16.57
C ASP A 653 39.12 -35.25 -16.59
N ARG A 654 38.31 -35.97 -15.80
CA ARG A 654 36.86 -35.69 -15.71
C ARG A 654 36.55 -34.31 -15.13
N ASN A 655 37.27 -33.92 -14.09
CA ASN A 655 37.10 -32.60 -13.48
C ASN A 655 37.58 -31.47 -14.40
N LEU A 656 38.58 -31.72 -15.25
CA LEU A 656 39.03 -30.76 -16.25
C LEU A 656 37.95 -30.53 -17.31
N HIS A 657 37.40 -31.59 -17.90
CA HIS A 657 36.31 -31.47 -18.89
C HIS A 657 35.07 -30.76 -18.32
N THR A 658 34.64 -31.14 -17.11
CA THR A 658 33.50 -30.50 -16.44
C THR A 658 33.77 -29.01 -16.18
N LEU A 659 35.00 -28.68 -15.76
CA LEU A 659 35.39 -27.28 -15.52
C LEU A 659 35.42 -26.47 -16.82
N GLU A 660 35.93 -27.04 -17.91
CA GLU A 660 35.94 -26.39 -19.22
C GLU A 660 34.53 -26.10 -19.73
N ASP A 661 33.58 -27.02 -19.55
CA ASP A 661 32.18 -26.83 -19.91
C ASP A 661 31.48 -25.78 -19.03
N GLU A 662 31.71 -25.80 -17.71
CA GLU A 662 31.22 -24.74 -16.81
C GLU A 662 31.78 -23.36 -17.19
N VAL A 663 33.08 -23.26 -17.52
CA VAL A 663 33.72 -22.01 -17.95
C VAL A 663 33.14 -21.54 -19.28
N ARG A 664 32.91 -22.44 -20.24
CA ARG A 664 32.29 -22.13 -21.54
C ARG A 664 30.88 -21.58 -21.36
N HIS A 665 30.03 -22.31 -20.63
CA HIS A 665 28.65 -21.91 -20.34
C HIS A 665 28.57 -20.54 -19.67
N GLN A 666 29.39 -20.29 -18.64
CA GLN A 666 29.40 -18.99 -17.96
C GLN A 666 29.97 -17.87 -18.83
N THR A 667 30.89 -18.16 -19.75
CA THR A 667 31.42 -17.17 -20.70
C THR A 667 30.34 -16.75 -21.72
N ASP A 668 29.56 -17.70 -22.24
CA ASP A 668 28.49 -17.40 -23.20
C ASP A 668 27.31 -16.69 -22.54
N ALA A 669 26.93 -17.10 -21.32
CA ALA A 669 25.92 -16.39 -20.53
C ALA A 669 26.33 -14.95 -20.20
N LEU A 670 27.63 -14.71 -19.97
CA LEU A 670 28.18 -13.37 -19.75
C LEU A 670 28.10 -12.51 -21.03
N ARG A 671 28.45 -13.06 -22.19
CA ARG A 671 28.32 -12.37 -23.49
C ARG A 671 26.87 -12.00 -23.79
N LEU A 672 25.94 -12.94 -23.58
CA LEU A 672 24.52 -12.72 -23.81
C LEU A 672 23.96 -11.62 -22.89
N ALA A 673 24.40 -11.58 -21.63
CA ALA A 673 24.00 -10.54 -20.69
C ALA A 673 24.50 -9.15 -21.12
N HIS A 674 25.72 -9.05 -21.66
CA HIS A 674 26.21 -7.80 -22.24
C HIS A 674 25.45 -7.38 -23.51
N ALA A 675 25.12 -8.32 -24.40
CA ALA A 675 24.37 -8.04 -25.61
C ALA A 675 22.94 -7.55 -25.30
N ARG A 676 22.23 -8.23 -24.39
CA ARG A 676 20.89 -7.83 -23.94
C ARG A 676 20.88 -6.45 -23.29
N ALA A 677 21.87 -6.15 -22.44
CA ALA A 677 21.96 -4.84 -21.82
C ALA A 677 22.18 -3.71 -22.84
N LEU A 678 22.88 -3.99 -23.95
CA LEU A 678 23.06 -3.04 -25.05
C LEU A 678 21.76 -2.86 -25.86
N GLU A 679 21.11 -3.97 -26.21
CA GLU A 679 19.86 -3.99 -26.99
C GLU A 679 18.69 -3.33 -26.22
N GLU A 680 18.57 -3.60 -24.91
CA GLU A 680 17.61 -2.94 -24.02
C GLU A 680 17.85 -1.43 -23.96
N GLN A 681 19.12 -0.99 -23.93
CA GLN A 681 19.48 0.43 -23.94
C GLN A 681 19.11 1.11 -25.27
N GLU A 682 19.27 0.42 -26.40
CA GLU A 682 18.87 0.93 -27.72
C GLU A 682 17.34 1.02 -27.88
N GLN A 683 16.59 0.07 -27.31
CA GLN A 683 15.12 0.05 -27.40
C GLN A 683 14.42 1.02 -26.44
N ILE A 684 14.92 1.14 -25.20
CA ILE A 684 14.24 1.83 -24.09
C ILE A 684 14.74 3.29 -23.92
N GLY A 685 15.87 3.64 -24.53
CA GLY A 685 16.53 4.94 -24.35
C GLY A 685 17.24 5.08 -22.99
N LEU A 686 17.62 6.31 -22.61
CA LEU A 686 18.23 6.57 -21.31
C LEU A 686 17.16 6.52 -20.22
N THR A 687 17.12 5.39 -19.51
CA THR A 687 16.27 5.24 -18.33
C THR A 687 16.78 6.09 -17.17
N HIS A 688 15.88 6.42 -16.23
CA HIS A 688 16.22 7.13 -15.00
C HIS A 688 16.94 6.24 -13.97
N ALA A 689 17.45 5.08 -14.40
CA ALA A 689 18.21 4.15 -13.57
C ALA A 689 19.49 4.79 -13.06
N ALA A 690 19.83 4.49 -11.81
CA ALA A 690 21.00 5.06 -11.14
C ALA A 690 22.33 4.74 -11.84
N GLU A 691 22.35 3.74 -12.73
CA GLU A 691 23.51 3.35 -13.53
C GLU A 691 23.81 4.34 -14.66
N ASN A 692 22.78 5.00 -15.22
CA ASN A 692 22.90 6.03 -16.27
C ASN A 692 23.30 7.41 -15.72
N LEU A 693 23.35 7.55 -14.40
CA LEU A 693 23.54 8.83 -13.70
C LEU A 693 24.89 8.90 -12.96
N ARG A 694 25.79 7.95 -13.20
CA ARG A 694 27.11 7.86 -12.55
C ARG A 694 27.95 9.12 -12.79
N PHE A 695 28.83 9.41 -11.84
CA PHE A 695 29.74 10.54 -11.96
C PHE A 695 30.84 10.29 -12.99
N ALA A 696 30.88 11.18 -13.98
CA ALA A 696 31.98 11.25 -14.94
C ALA A 696 33.21 11.90 -14.30
N LYS A 697 34.35 11.89 -14.99
CA LYS A 697 35.58 12.54 -14.52
C LYS A 697 35.36 14.01 -14.11
N GLN A 698 34.58 14.75 -14.91
CA GLN A 698 34.26 16.16 -14.65
C GLN A 698 33.44 16.36 -13.35
N ASP A 699 32.58 15.40 -12.98
CA ASP A 699 31.84 15.46 -11.73
C ASP A 699 32.78 15.35 -10.53
N TRP A 700 33.78 14.47 -10.62
CA TRP A 700 34.80 14.29 -9.59
C TRP A 700 35.71 15.52 -9.46
N GLU A 701 36.14 16.11 -10.58
CA GLU A 701 36.92 17.36 -10.58
C GLU A 701 36.12 18.52 -9.94
N ALA A 702 34.82 18.60 -10.18
CA ALA A 702 33.96 19.60 -9.55
C ALA A 702 33.80 19.36 -8.04
N LEU A 703 33.69 18.09 -7.60
CA LEU A 703 33.66 17.73 -6.19
C LEU A 703 34.97 18.04 -5.47
N ASP A 704 36.12 17.81 -6.12
CA ASP A 704 37.44 18.18 -5.60
C ASP A 704 37.54 19.69 -5.35
N ASN A 705 37.10 20.48 -6.33
CA ASN A 705 37.09 21.94 -6.21
C ASN A 705 36.19 22.41 -5.06
N LEU A 706 35.01 21.80 -4.89
CA LEU A 706 34.12 22.11 -3.76
C LEU A 706 34.73 21.69 -2.42
N ALA A 707 35.32 20.50 -2.34
CA ALA A 707 35.91 19.94 -1.12
C ALA A 707 37.16 20.71 -0.66
N ASN A 708 37.90 21.32 -1.57
CA ASN A 708 39.06 22.16 -1.26
C ASN A 708 38.69 23.65 -1.09
N SER A 709 37.42 24.03 -1.23
CA SER A 709 36.95 25.41 -1.02
C SER A 709 36.62 25.71 0.44
N ASP A 710 36.73 26.99 0.83
CA ASP A 710 36.35 27.47 2.17
C ASP A 710 34.83 27.45 2.43
N ARG A 711 34.02 27.10 1.43
CA ARG A 711 32.55 27.06 1.52
C ARG A 711 32.02 25.96 2.45
N PHE A 712 32.84 24.96 2.78
CA PHE A 712 32.45 23.84 3.63
C PHE A 712 33.33 23.72 4.87
N SER A 713 33.59 24.87 5.51
CA SER A 713 34.16 24.93 6.86
C SER A 713 33.21 24.30 7.88
N HIS A 714 33.73 23.89 9.04
CA HIS A 714 32.91 23.25 10.10
C HIS A 714 31.71 24.12 10.52
N THR A 715 31.92 25.43 10.69
CA THR A 715 30.88 26.38 11.07
C THR A 715 29.79 26.49 10.00
N GLU A 716 30.19 26.61 8.72
CA GLU A 716 29.26 26.75 7.62
C GLU A 716 28.47 25.46 7.37
N VAL A 717 29.13 24.30 7.47
CA VAL A 717 28.45 22.99 7.46
C VAL A 717 27.42 22.94 8.58
N GLY A 718 27.76 23.35 9.82
CA GLY A 718 26.80 23.43 10.93
C GLY A 718 25.56 24.27 10.60
N ARG A 719 25.74 25.44 9.97
CA ARG A 719 24.64 26.30 9.52
C ARG A 719 23.77 25.64 8.45
N LEU A 720 24.39 24.99 7.46
CA LEU A 720 23.69 24.25 6.41
C LEU A 720 22.90 23.06 6.97
N ARG A 721 23.47 22.35 7.96
CA ARG A 721 22.80 21.25 8.67
C ARG A 721 21.59 21.72 9.47
N ALA A 722 21.72 22.83 10.19
CA ALA A 722 20.60 23.43 10.92
C ALA A 722 19.46 23.80 9.96
N ARG A 723 19.79 24.37 8.79
CA ARG A 723 18.80 24.69 7.75
C ARG A 723 18.16 23.42 7.15
N ALA A 724 18.94 22.37 6.85
CA ALA A 724 18.42 21.12 6.30
C ALA A 724 17.46 20.41 7.27
N MET A 725 17.65 20.61 8.58
CA MET A 725 16.78 20.09 9.64
C MET A 725 15.66 21.06 10.05
N SER A 726 15.54 22.21 9.38
CA SER A 726 14.37 23.08 9.53
C SER A 726 13.21 22.48 8.76
N ALA A 727 12.06 22.33 9.43
CA ALA A 727 10.86 21.90 8.75
C ALA A 727 10.31 23.02 7.84
N PRO A 728 9.67 22.67 6.72
CA PRO A 728 9.11 23.63 5.79
C PRO A 728 7.91 24.33 6.44
N LEU A 729 8.01 25.64 6.63
CA LEU A 729 6.94 26.46 7.17
C LEU A 729 5.87 26.70 6.10
N ALA A 730 4.61 26.74 6.51
CA ALA A 730 3.55 27.23 5.64
C ALA A 730 3.89 28.67 5.18
N PRO A 731 3.63 29.04 3.91
CA PRO A 731 3.81 30.42 3.46
C PRO A 731 2.97 31.38 4.30
N ARG A 732 3.38 32.66 4.34
CA ARG A 732 2.61 33.71 5.01
C ARG A 732 1.19 33.77 4.45
N ALA A 733 0.22 34.10 5.30
CA ALA A 733 -1.20 34.11 4.94
C ALA A 733 -1.52 34.98 3.70
N GLU A 734 -0.78 36.07 3.50
CA GLU A 734 -0.89 36.92 2.30
C GLU A 734 -0.53 36.16 1.01
N VAL A 735 0.54 35.37 1.03
CA VAL A 735 0.96 34.53 -0.09
C VAL A 735 -0.08 33.45 -0.35
N CYS A 736 -0.60 32.82 0.71
CA CYS A 736 -1.66 31.83 0.58
C CYS A 736 -2.93 32.42 -0.05
N ARG A 737 -3.33 33.64 0.34
CA ARG A 737 -4.47 34.35 -0.26
C ARG A 737 -4.22 34.70 -1.73
N ALA A 738 -3.04 35.23 -2.04
CA ALA A 738 -2.66 35.59 -3.41
C ALA A 738 -2.68 34.37 -4.35
N LEU A 739 -2.06 33.26 -3.95
CA LEU A 739 -2.08 32.02 -4.72
C LEU A 739 -3.49 31.44 -4.85
N SER A 740 -4.29 31.47 -3.78
CA SER A 740 -5.67 30.97 -3.81
C SER A 740 -6.57 31.76 -4.75
N ALA A 741 -6.26 33.04 -5.01
CA ALA A 741 -6.98 33.89 -5.95
C ALA A 741 -6.61 33.62 -7.42
N VAL A 742 -5.50 32.91 -7.68
CA VAL A 742 -5.11 32.52 -9.05
C VAL A 742 -6.01 31.39 -9.53
N SER A 743 -6.77 31.67 -10.59
CA SER A 743 -7.66 30.72 -11.24
C SER A 743 -6.89 29.74 -12.10
N VAL A 744 -6.49 28.63 -11.50
CA VAL A 744 -6.23 27.39 -12.25
C VAL A 744 -7.56 26.67 -12.35
N VAL A 745 -8.07 26.54 -13.56
CA VAL A 745 -9.36 25.90 -13.85
C VAL A 745 -9.54 24.65 -12.98
N PRO A 746 -10.66 24.50 -12.23
CA PRO A 746 -10.87 23.30 -11.45
C PRO A 746 -10.84 22.10 -12.41
N VAL A 747 -10.19 21.01 -11.99
CA VAL A 747 -10.44 19.67 -12.54
C VAL A 747 -11.94 19.61 -12.81
N PRO A 748 -12.40 19.33 -14.05
CA PRO A 748 -13.81 19.35 -14.30
C PRO A 748 -14.45 18.43 -13.25
N GLU A 749 -15.36 18.96 -12.44
CA GLU A 749 -16.59 18.21 -12.22
C GLU A 749 -17.04 17.92 -13.64
N GLN A 750 -16.69 16.72 -14.12
CA GLN A 750 -17.09 16.32 -15.44
C GLN A 750 -18.57 16.69 -15.50
N THR A 751 -18.94 17.47 -16.52
CA THR A 751 -20.25 17.38 -17.17
C THR A 751 -20.44 15.97 -17.76
N ALA A 752 -19.83 14.94 -17.14
CA ALA A 752 -20.17 13.56 -17.31
C ALA A 752 -21.64 13.47 -16.99
N PHE A 753 -22.34 12.87 -17.94
CA PHE A 753 -23.71 12.48 -17.78
C PHE A 753 -23.90 11.78 -16.42
N ARG A 754 -24.59 12.42 -15.48
CA ARG A 754 -24.92 11.85 -14.17
C ARG A 754 -26.38 11.42 -14.20
N PRO A 755 -26.69 10.13 -14.44
CA PRO A 755 -28.06 9.68 -14.36
C PRO A 755 -28.56 9.78 -12.91
N GLU A 756 -29.86 10.02 -12.74
CA GLU A 756 -30.48 10.23 -11.42
C GLU A 756 -30.24 9.08 -10.43
N TRP A 757 -30.16 7.85 -10.94
CA TRP A 757 -29.91 6.65 -10.15
C TRP A 757 -28.45 6.49 -9.71
N LEU A 758 -27.48 7.19 -10.31
CA LEU A 758 -26.05 6.98 -10.07
C LEU A 758 -25.69 7.18 -8.61
N ALA A 759 -26.19 8.25 -8.00
CA ALA A 759 -25.93 8.53 -6.59
C ALA A 759 -26.45 7.39 -5.72
N MET A 760 -27.71 6.98 -5.92
CA MET A 760 -28.33 5.88 -5.19
C MET A 760 -27.49 4.59 -5.33
N LEU A 761 -27.04 4.25 -6.54
CA LEU A 761 -26.22 3.06 -6.77
C LEU A 761 -24.87 3.17 -6.05
N CYS A 762 -24.14 4.28 -6.19
CA CYS A 762 -22.84 4.48 -5.53
C CYS A 762 -22.94 4.43 -3.98
N TRP A 763 -24.00 4.97 -3.40
CA TRP A 763 -24.24 4.95 -1.96
C TRP A 763 -24.70 3.57 -1.45
N ASN A 764 -25.33 2.76 -2.31
CA ASN A 764 -25.83 1.43 -1.99
C ASN A 764 -25.06 0.31 -2.72
N ARG A 765 -23.84 0.58 -3.22
CA ARG A 765 -23.07 -0.29 -4.13
C ARG A 765 -22.92 -1.74 -3.66
N GLU A 766 -22.92 -1.97 -2.35
CA GLU A 766 -22.81 -3.30 -1.77
C GLU A 766 -24.03 -4.20 -2.06
N HIS A 767 -25.20 -3.60 -2.33
CA HIS A 767 -26.41 -4.33 -2.72
C HIS A 767 -26.39 -4.73 -4.20
N PHE A 768 -25.62 -4.05 -5.04
CA PHE A 768 -25.52 -4.34 -6.47
C PHE A 768 -24.50 -5.45 -6.79
N ARG A 769 -23.89 -6.07 -5.79
CA ARG A 769 -22.98 -7.20 -5.98
C ARG A 769 -23.69 -8.37 -6.69
N SER A 770 -23.01 -8.98 -7.66
CA SER A 770 -23.57 -10.07 -8.46
C SER A 770 -24.89 -9.70 -9.17
N THR A 771 -25.01 -8.44 -9.61
CA THR A 771 -26.17 -7.97 -10.39
C THR A 771 -25.77 -7.48 -11.77
N ALA A 772 -26.70 -7.53 -12.72
CA ALA A 772 -26.54 -6.91 -14.03
C ALA A 772 -27.71 -5.98 -14.33
N LEU A 773 -27.41 -4.79 -14.81
CA LEU A 773 -28.38 -3.80 -15.25
C LEU A 773 -28.71 -4.06 -16.72
N LEU A 774 -30.00 -4.12 -17.03
CA LEU A 774 -30.51 -4.27 -18.38
C LEU A 774 -31.04 -2.94 -18.88
N LYS A 775 -30.59 -2.54 -20.06
CA LYS A 775 -31.11 -1.40 -20.82
C LYS A 775 -31.83 -1.92 -22.07
N SER A 776 -33.07 -1.49 -22.25
CA SER A 776 -33.81 -1.70 -23.51
C SER A 776 -33.34 -0.73 -24.59
N THR A 777 -33.15 -1.22 -25.81
CA THR A 777 -32.79 -0.45 -27.01
C THR A 777 -33.72 -0.84 -28.16
N GLU A 778 -33.74 -0.05 -29.24
CA GLU A 778 -34.53 -0.37 -30.45
C GLU A 778 -34.11 -1.70 -31.09
N GLU A 779 -32.85 -2.11 -30.90
CA GLU A 779 -32.24 -3.33 -31.46
C GLU A 779 -32.27 -4.53 -30.49
N GLY A 780 -32.81 -4.39 -29.27
CA GLY A 780 -32.89 -5.47 -28.27
C GLY A 780 -32.60 -5.02 -26.84
N HIS A 781 -31.89 -5.85 -26.06
CA HIS A 781 -31.49 -5.50 -24.71
C HIS A 781 -29.97 -5.60 -24.54
N LEU A 782 -29.38 -4.60 -23.89
CA LEU A 782 -27.97 -4.59 -23.50
C LEU A 782 -27.85 -4.84 -22.00
N ALA A 783 -26.96 -5.75 -21.60
CA ALA A 783 -26.74 -6.09 -20.20
C ALA A 783 -25.38 -5.55 -19.72
N PHE A 784 -25.34 -5.09 -18.47
CA PHE A 784 -24.17 -4.46 -17.87
C PHE A 784 -23.98 -5.01 -16.44
N TYR A 785 -23.04 -5.94 -16.27
CA TYR A 785 -22.75 -6.53 -14.97
C TYR A 785 -22.01 -5.53 -14.07
N PHE A 786 -22.50 -5.35 -12.84
CA PHE A 786 -21.92 -4.39 -11.89
C PHE A 786 -20.56 -4.87 -11.37
N LEU A 787 -19.55 -4.00 -11.49
CA LEU A 787 -18.21 -4.26 -10.95
C LEU A 787 -18.00 -3.53 -9.62
N TYR A 788 -17.87 -2.21 -9.68
CA TYR A 788 -17.69 -1.39 -8.49
C TYR A 788 -18.13 0.06 -8.72
N ALA A 789 -18.20 0.84 -7.62
CA ALA A 789 -18.57 2.25 -7.66
C ALA A 789 -17.88 3.10 -6.59
N THR A 790 -17.52 4.34 -6.96
CA THR A 790 -16.95 5.36 -6.07
C THR A 790 -18.03 6.34 -5.62
N GLN A 791 -17.85 6.91 -4.42
CA GLN A 791 -18.79 7.91 -3.85
C GLN A 791 -18.30 9.35 -4.02
N LYS A 792 -16.99 9.55 -4.19
CA LYS A 792 -16.36 10.85 -4.42
C LYS A 792 -15.16 10.69 -5.37
N PRO A 793 -15.28 11.09 -6.64
CA PRO A 793 -16.53 11.46 -7.33
C PRO A 793 -17.49 10.26 -7.44
N LEU A 794 -18.77 10.53 -7.74
CA LEU A 794 -19.74 9.48 -8.06
C LEU A 794 -19.37 8.89 -9.42
N CYS A 795 -19.06 7.60 -9.44
CA CYS A 795 -18.81 6.86 -10.68
C CYS A 795 -19.12 5.38 -10.45
N ALA A 796 -19.66 4.72 -11.47
CA ALA A 796 -19.93 3.29 -11.46
C ALA A 796 -19.36 2.64 -12.73
N PHE A 797 -18.81 1.44 -12.55
CA PHE A 797 -18.16 0.64 -13.60
C PHE A 797 -18.91 -0.68 -13.80
N PHE A 798 -19.04 -1.05 -15.07
CA PHE A 798 -19.77 -2.23 -15.50
C PHE A 798 -19.00 -3.02 -16.55
N LEU A 799 -19.21 -4.34 -16.56
CA LEU A 799 -18.78 -5.25 -17.61
C LEU A 799 -19.93 -5.39 -18.63
N PRO A 800 -19.76 -4.96 -19.90
CA PRO A 800 -20.78 -5.15 -20.94
C PRO A 800 -21.00 -6.63 -21.25
N MET A 801 -22.27 -7.00 -21.41
CA MET A 801 -22.70 -8.35 -21.76
C MET A 801 -23.83 -8.32 -22.79
N ARG A 802 -23.95 -9.39 -23.57
CA ARG A 802 -25.05 -9.60 -24.52
C ARG A 802 -25.85 -10.82 -24.10
N ILE A 803 -27.18 -10.71 -24.09
CA ILE A 803 -28.06 -11.84 -23.79
C ILE A 803 -27.95 -12.88 -24.91
N CYS A 804 -27.85 -14.14 -24.53
CA CYS A 804 -27.82 -15.30 -25.42
C CYS A 804 -28.95 -16.25 -25.06
N HIS A 805 -29.67 -16.74 -26.07
CA HIS A 805 -30.63 -17.83 -25.89
C HIS A 805 -29.86 -19.16 -25.85
N ARG A 806 -29.80 -19.80 -24.69
CA ARG A 806 -29.24 -21.16 -24.57
C ARG A 806 -30.28 -22.16 -25.08
N GLN A 807 -29.94 -22.97 -26.08
CA GLN A 807 -30.75 -24.13 -26.43
C GLN A 807 -30.58 -25.17 -25.32
N LEU A 808 -31.66 -25.47 -24.59
CA LEU A 808 -31.66 -26.56 -23.63
C LEU A 808 -31.52 -27.89 -24.37
N PRO A 809 -30.67 -28.82 -23.88
CA PRO A 809 -30.59 -30.15 -24.47
C PRO A 809 -31.94 -30.88 -24.32
N SER A 810 -32.25 -31.75 -25.29
CA SER A 810 -33.48 -32.53 -25.28
C SER A 810 -33.50 -33.45 -24.06
N LEU A 811 -34.39 -33.17 -23.11
CA LEU A 811 -34.58 -33.99 -21.90
C LEU A 811 -35.15 -35.39 -22.19
N ARG A 812 -35.53 -35.67 -23.45
CA ARG A 812 -36.20 -36.93 -23.85
C ARG A 812 -35.31 -38.16 -23.78
N ASP A 813 -33.99 -37.97 -23.90
CA ASP A 813 -33.01 -39.06 -23.98
C ASP A 813 -32.10 -39.13 -22.73
N MET A 814 -32.42 -38.35 -21.69
CA MET A 814 -31.65 -38.26 -20.45
C MET A 814 -32.27 -39.12 -19.35
N SER A 815 -31.44 -39.70 -18.49
CA SER A 815 -31.92 -40.33 -17.25
C SER A 815 -32.57 -39.29 -16.33
N HIS A 816 -33.37 -39.73 -15.34
CA HIS A 816 -34.06 -38.79 -14.44
C HIS A 816 -33.09 -37.91 -13.64
N GLU A 817 -31.95 -38.46 -13.21
CA GLU A 817 -30.89 -37.69 -12.54
C GLU A 817 -30.20 -36.70 -13.48
N GLU A 818 -29.92 -37.09 -14.72
CA GLU A 818 -29.33 -36.19 -15.74
C GLU A 818 -30.30 -35.10 -16.19
N ALA A 819 -31.58 -35.42 -16.36
CA ALA A 819 -32.63 -34.46 -16.71
C ALA A 819 -32.90 -33.49 -15.54
N TRP A 820 -32.88 -33.97 -14.30
CA TRP A 820 -33.04 -33.14 -13.10
C TRP A 820 -31.79 -32.26 -12.86
N ALA A 821 -30.58 -32.77 -13.10
CA ALA A 821 -29.37 -31.98 -13.06
C ALA A 821 -29.36 -30.91 -14.17
N ALA A 822 -29.69 -31.27 -15.40
CA ALA A 822 -29.81 -30.34 -16.54
C ALA A 822 -30.93 -29.29 -16.32
N TRP A 823 -32.00 -29.64 -15.62
CA TRP A 823 -33.09 -28.72 -15.23
C TRP A 823 -32.69 -27.77 -14.08
N ASN A 824 -31.96 -28.26 -13.06
CA ASN A 824 -31.44 -27.41 -11.99
C ASN A 824 -30.25 -26.53 -12.46
N GLU A 825 -29.54 -26.95 -13.52
CA GLU A 825 -28.54 -26.15 -14.23
C GLU A 825 -29.13 -25.31 -15.37
N ALA A 826 -30.44 -25.38 -15.62
CA ALA A 826 -31.13 -24.50 -16.57
C ALA A 826 -31.24 -23.10 -15.95
N PHE A 827 -30.15 -22.34 -16.00
CA PHE A 827 -30.18 -20.91 -15.77
C PHE A 827 -31.19 -20.28 -16.74
N ASP A 828 -32.08 -19.42 -16.23
CA ASP A 828 -33.14 -18.81 -17.04
C ASP A 828 -32.58 -18.00 -18.22
N ILE A 829 -31.38 -17.43 -18.05
CA ILE A 829 -30.72 -16.56 -19.06
C ILE A 829 -29.20 -16.76 -19.06
N ALA A 830 -28.61 -16.83 -20.25
CA ALA A 830 -27.17 -16.82 -20.48
C ALA A 830 -26.73 -15.48 -21.09
N PHE A 831 -25.47 -15.11 -20.84
CA PHE A 831 -24.85 -13.92 -21.39
C PHE A 831 -23.51 -14.26 -22.02
N SER A 832 -23.22 -13.65 -23.17
CA SER A 832 -21.86 -13.55 -23.71
C SER A 832 -21.20 -12.26 -23.28
N MET A 833 -19.92 -12.32 -22.95
CA MET A 833 -19.14 -11.18 -22.45
C MET A 833 -17.68 -11.31 -22.85
N LYS A 834 -16.88 -10.28 -22.56
CA LYS A 834 -15.43 -10.33 -22.69
C LYS A 834 -14.82 -9.72 -21.43
N LEU A 835 -14.18 -10.56 -20.62
CA LEU A 835 -13.44 -10.10 -19.45
C LEU A 835 -12.35 -9.08 -19.83
N GLY A 836 -12.07 -8.13 -18.92
CA GLY A 836 -11.09 -7.06 -19.08
C GLY A 836 -11.64 -5.80 -19.76
N VAL A 837 -12.89 -5.82 -20.21
CA VAL A 837 -13.55 -4.67 -20.86
C VAL A 837 -14.56 -4.06 -19.90
N SER A 838 -14.21 -2.93 -19.28
CA SER A 838 -15.12 -2.17 -18.42
C SER A 838 -15.59 -0.88 -19.07
N VAL A 839 -16.85 -0.51 -18.86
CA VAL A 839 -17.43 0.78 -19.23
C VAL A 839 -17.94 1.52 -17.99
N THR A 840 -18.06 2.84 -18.08
CA THR A 840 -18.65 3.63 -17.00
C THR A 840 -20.17 3.75 -17.17
N HIS A 841 -20.83 4.33 -16.17
CA HIS A 841 -22.23 4.77 -16.24
C HIS A 841 -22.59 5.63 -17.46
N GLU A 842 -21.61 6.19 -18.20
CA GLU A 842 -21.86 6.91 -19.44
C GLU A 842 -22.47 6.04 -20.56
N ALA A 843 -22.32 4.70 -20.49
CA ALA A 843 -22.99 3.78 -21.40
C ALA A 843 -24.53 3.87 -21.33
N PHE A 844 -25.06 4.46 -20.25
CA PHE A 844 -26.48 4.67 -20.02
C PHE A 844 -26.97 6.06 -20.42
N LYS A 845 -26.17 6.85 -21.17
CA LYS A 845 -26.64 8.11 -21.77
C LYS A 845 -27.97 7.89 -22.48
N SER A 846 -28.90 8.82 -22.26
CA SER A 846 -30.26 8.79 -22.82
C SER A 846 -31.14 7.61 -22.37
N THR A 847 -30.93 7.06 -21.17
CA THR A 847 -31.75 5.97 -20.60
C THR A 847 -32.52 6.48 -19.39
N ASN A 848 -33.83 6.24 -19.33
CA ASN A 848 -34.63 6.62 -18.17
C ASN A 848 -34.51 5.59 -17.04
N THR A 849 -34.61 6.04 -15.79
CA THR A 849 -34.53 5.16 -14.61
C THR A 849 -35.59 4.04 -14.63
N SER A 850 -36.80 4.34 -15.16
CA SER A 850 -37.91 3.38 -15.30
C SER A 850 -37.68 2.29 -16.34
N GLU A 851 -36.70 2.46 -17.23
CA GLU A 851 -36.35 1.49 -18.28
C GLU A 851 -35.30 0.47 -17.81
N LEU A 852 -34.74 0.66 -16.60
CA LEU A 852 -33.70 -0.20 -16.05
C LEU A 852 -34.29 -1.38 -15.28
N LEU A 853 -33.94 -2.58 -15.74
CA LEU A 853 -34.22 -3.82 -15.04
C LEU A 853 -32.93 -4.41 -14.45
N ILE A 854 -33.05 -5.20 -13.39
CA ILE A 854 -31.92 -5.80 -12.66
C ILE A 854 -32.06 -7.31 -12.64
N PHE A 855 -31.03 -7.98 -13.17
CA PHE A 855 -30.78 -9.38 -12.88
C PHE A 855 -30.01 -9.52 -11.58
N GLN A 856 -30.47 -10.42 -10.73
CA GLN A 856 -29.82 -10.77 -9.46
C GLN A 856 -29.10 -12.11 -9.62
N HIS A 857 -28.15 -12.38 -8.72
CA HIS A 857 -27.44 -13.65 -8.66
C HIS A 857 -26.75 -14.06 -9.98
N VAL A 858 -26.18 -13.08 -10.69
CA VAL A 858 -25.40 -13.32 -11.89
C VAL A 858 -24.08 -14.02 -11.52
N LEU A 859 -23.81 -15.16 -12.15
CA LEU A 859 -22.59 -15.95 -11.98
C LEU A 859 -21.73 -15.84 -13.23
N LEU A 860 -20.43 -15.59 -13.03
CA LEU A 860 -19.43 -15.58 -14.08
C LEU A 860 -18.84 -17.00 -14.22
N ASN A 861 -19.08 -17.66 -15.35
CA ASN A 861 -18.73 -19.07 -15.55
C ASN A 861 -17.38 -19.24 -16.26
N SER A 862 -17.04 -18.32 -17.17
CA SER A 862 -15.80 -18.35 -17.95
C SER A 862 -15.37 -16.93 -18.37
N ALA A 863 -14.32 -16.84 -19.20
CA ALA A 863 -13.90 -15.58 -19.81
C ALA A 863 -14.96 -14.96 -20.74
N THR A 864 -15.91 -15.77 -21.21
CA THR A 864 -16.86 -15.38 -22.26
C THR A 864 -18.31 -15.58 -21.89
N GLU A 865 -18.62 -16.30 -20.81
CA GLU A 865 -19.98 -16.69 -20.46
C GLU A 865 -20.34 -16.39 -19.00
N ALA A 866 -21.51 -15.81 -18.81
CA ALA A 866 -22.17 -15.63 -17.52
C ALA A 866 -23.60 -16.15 -17.57
N THR A 867 -24.17 -16.46 -16.43
CA THR A 867 -25.56 -16.91 -16.31
C THR A 867 -26.26 -16.20 -15.14
N ALA A 868 -27.58 -16.09 -15.21
CA ALA A 868 -28.40 -15.55 -14.12
C ALA A 868 -29.61 -16.45 -13.85
N PHE A 869 -30.13 -16.36 -12.64
CA PHE A 869 -31.36 -17.03 -12.22
C PHE A 869 -32.46 -16.00 -11.98
N GLY A 870 -33.68 -16.31 -12.42
CA GLY A 870 -34.88 -15.50 -12.20
C GLY A 870 -35.12 -14.41 -13.23
N SER A 871 -36.37 -13.91 -13.25
CA SER A 871 -36.77 -12.78 -14.08
C SER A 871 -36.17 -11.46 -13.55
N PRO A 872 -35.83 -10.51 -14.44
CA PRO A 872 -35.26 -9.25 -14.01
C PRO A 872 -36.32 -8.40 -13.30
N VAL A 873 -35.91 -7.69 -12.26
CA VAL A 873 -36.79 -6.81 -11.48
C VAL A 873 -36.54 -5.35 -11.83
N PRO A 874 -37.56 -4.49 -11.89
CA PRO A 874 -37.36 -3.05 -12.03
C PRO A 874 -36.43 -2.48 -10.95
N LEU A 875 -35.59 -1.49 -11.31
CA LEU A 875 -34.68 -0.83 -10.37
C LEU A 875 -35.41 -0.21 -9.15
N ASP A 876 -36.63 0.27 -9.33
CA ASP A 876 -37.51 0.81 -8.29
C ASP A 876 -38.30 -0.28 -7.54
N GLN A 877 -37.97 -1.55 -7.72
CA GLN A 877 -38.45 -2.66 -6.89
C GLN A 877 -37.28 -3.40 -6.23
N PHE A 878 -36.08 -3.32 -6.81
CA PHE A 878 -34.88 -3.97 -6.32
C PHE A 878 -34.43 -3.51 -4.92
N LEU A 879 -34.47 -2.21 -4.62
CA LEU A 879 -34.05 -1.69 -3.31
C LEU A 879 -35.24 -1.33 -2.42
N PRO A 880 -35.22 -1.65 -1.11
CA PRO A 880 -36.19 -1.14 -0.15
C PRO A 880 -36.34 0.38 -0.20
N GLU A 881 -37.56 0.90 -0.06
CA GLU A 881 -37.86 2.34 -0.18
C GLU A 881 -37.03 3.22 0.78
N THR A 882 -36.64 2.67 1.94
CA THR A 882 -35.78 3.29 2.95
C THR A 882 -34.33 3.51 2.49
N LEU A 883 -33.81 2.66 1.61
CA LEU A 883 -32.44 2.76 1.06
C LEU A 883 -32.37 3.68 -0.17
N ARG A 884 -33.51 3.92 -0.84
CA ARG A 884 -33.63 4.90 -1.94
C ARG A 884 -33.47 6.34 -1.46
N ARG A 885 -33.92 6.65 -0.22
CA ARG A 885 -33.87 8.00 0.37
C ARG A 885 -32.50 8.45 0.91
N LYS A 886 -31.48 7.58 0.96
CA LYS A 886 -30.12 7.99 1.38
C LYS A 886 -29.42 8.91 0.38
N SER A 887 -30.02 9.17 -0.79
CA SER A 887 -29.63 10.16 -1.80
C SER A 887 -29.95 11.60 -1.40
N ARG A 888 -29.71 12.00 -0.14
CA ARG A 888 -29.88 13.42 0.22
C ARG A 888 -28.82 14.21 -0.55
N GLU A 889 -29.26 15.02 -1.50
CA GLU A 889 -28.48 16.08 -2.13
C GLU A 889 -27.59 16.74 -1.08
N ALA A 890 -26.35 17.05 -1.48
CA ALA A 890 -25.51 17.94 -0.70
C ALA A 890 -26.38 19.13 -0.31
N ARG A 891 -26.59 19.35 1.00
CA ARG A 891 -27.15 20.63 1.44
C ARG A 891 -26.29 21.69 0.76
N PRO A 892 -26.86 22.63 -0.02
CA PRO A 892 -26.07 23.75 -0.50
C PRO A 892 -25.40 24.30 0.75
N GLY A 893 -24.05 24.33 0.73
CA GLY A 893 -23.32 24.94 1.82
C GLY A 893 -23.95 26.31 2.03
N ALA A 894 -24.40 26.58 3.26
CA ALA A 894 -25.02 27.85 3.58
C ALA A 894 -24.19 28.95 2.93
N PRO A 895 -24.78 29.84 2.11
CA PRO A 895 -24.01 30.86 1.41
C PRO A 895 -23.18 31.57 2.47
N ARG A 896 -21.86 31.63 2.25
CA ARG A 896 -21.01 32.46 3.11
C ARG A 896 -21.61 33.87 3.05
N PRO A 897 -21.95 34.48 4.20
CA PRO A 897 -22.56 35.80 4.20
C PRO A 897 -21.67 36.75 3.42
N LYS A 898 -22.27 37.61 2.60
CA LYS A 898 -21.50 38.56 1.79
C LYS A 898 -20.69 39.43 2.75
N GLN A 899 -19.51 39.86 2.33
CA GLN A 899 -18.61 40.66 3.17
C GLN A 899 -19.30 41.94 3.67
N GLU A 900 -20.27 42.44 2.92
CA GLU A 900 -21.16 43.55 3.25
C GLU A 900 -22.17 43.21 4.36
N ASP A 901 -22.73 41.99 4.38
CA ASP A 901 -23.65 41.52 5.44
C ASP A 901 -22.92 41.33 6.77
N VAL A 902 -21.65 40.89 6.71
CA VAL A 902 -20.77 40.78 7.89
C VAL A 902 -20.38 42.16 8.40
N ALA A 903 -20.09 43.12 7.51
CA ALA A 903 -19.78 44.49 7.90
C ALA A 903 -20.99 45.21 8.52
N ALA A 904 -22.19 45.01 7.98
CA ALA A 904 -23.44 45.54 8.55
C ALA A 904 -23.73 44.93 9.93
N ALA A 905 -23.58 43.61 10.09
CA ALA A 905 -23.77 42.94 11.38
C ALA A 905 -22.73 43.35 12.43
N LEU A 906 -21.49 43.66 12.02
CA LEU A 906 -20.43 44.18 12.89
C LEU A 906 -20.63 45.65 13.27
N ALA A 907 -21.23 46.46 12.38
CA ALA A 907 -21.60 47.84 12.68
C ALA A 907 -22.76 47.92 13.70
N GLU A 908 -23.72 46.99 13.63
CA GLU A 908 -24.82 46.87 14.60
C GLU A 908 -24.39 46.25 15.94
N ASN A 909 -23.26 45.55 15.97
CA ASN A 909 -22.70 44.91 17.15
C ASN A 909 -21.29 45.42 17.44
N ALA A 910 -21.20 46.66 17.91
CA ALA A 910 -19.93 47.32 18.22
C ALA A 910 -19.03 46.50 19.17
N TRP A 911 -19.62 45.69 20.05
CA TRP A 911 -18.89 44.77 20.94
C TRP A 911 -18.22 43.61 20.18
N ALA A 912 -18.82 43.12 19.09
CA ALA A 912 -18.27 42.05 18.25
C ALA A 912 -17.15 42.59 17.35
N ALA A 913 -17.27 43.82 16.85
CA ALA A 913 -16.18 44.53 16.19
C ALA A 913 -15.01 44.79 17.16
N ALA A 914 -15.29 45.20 18.40
CA ALA A 914 -14.29 45.37 19.45
C ALA A 914 -13.62 44.04 19.85
N TYR A 915 -14.39 42.94 19.92
CA TYR A 915 -13.89 41.59 20.21
C TYR A 915 -12.98 41.05 19.10
N LEU A 916 -13.34 41.26 17.83
CA LEU A 916 -12.51 40.86 16.69
C LEU A 916 -11.28 41.76 16.54
N THR A 917 -11.40 43.05 16.85
CA THR A 917 -10.24 43.96 16.90
C THR A 917 -9.32 43.60 18.06
N GLN A 918 -9.86 43.18 19.22
CA GLN A 918 -9.11 42.60 20.33
C GLN A 918 -8.45 41.27 19.97
N GLN A 919 -9.12 40.36 19.25
CA GLN A 919 -8.47 39.13 18.76
C GLN A 919 -7.39 39.41 17.72
N THR A 920 -7.55 40.46 16.91
CA THR A 920 -6.51 40.87 15.95
C THR A 920 -5.33 41.57 16.65
N GLN A 921 -5.58 42.31 17.76
CA GLN A 921 -4.52 42.88 18.61
C GLN A 921 -3.85 41.82 19.50
N LEU A 922 -4.58 40.82 19.99
CA LEU A 922 -4.03 39.67 20.72
C LEU A 922 -3.18 38.79 19.79
N ALA A 923 -3.61 38.57 18.55
CA ALA A 923 -2.81 37.88 17.52
C ALA A 923 -1.55 38.64 17.07
N VAL A 924 -1.45 39.95 17.33
CA VAL A 924 -0.24 40.75 17.09
C VAL A 924 0.69 40.75 18.33
N THR A 925 0.19 40.35 19.50
CA THR A 925 0.96 40.34 20.76
C THR A 925 1.38 38.93 21.22
N GLU A 926 0.87 37.86 20.59
CA GLU A 926 1.34 36.46 20.80
C GLU A 926 2.62 36.13 20.02
N GLY A 927 3.55 37.08 20.00
CA GLY A 927 4.92 36.90 19.53
C GLY A 927 5.90 36.98 20.69
N GLN A 928 5.70 36.19 21.75
CA GLN A 928 6.68 35.80 22.79
C GLN A 928 5.94 35.20 23.99
N ILE A 929 5.75 33.89 24.01
CA ILE A 929 5.53 33.13 25.26
C ILE A 929 6.45 31.90 25.19
N GLU A 930 7.53 31.93 25.96
CA GLU A 930 8.21 30.71 26.38
C GLU A 930 7.29 30.01 27.38
N GLU A 931 6.75 28.84 27.03
CA GLU A 931 6.09 27.97 28.01
C GLU A 931 7.17 27.34 28.90
N PRO A 932 7.14 27.58 30.22
CA PRO A 932 8.01 26.85 31.14
C PRO A 932 7.50 25.41 31.27
N LEU A 933 8.45 24.48 31.41
CA LEU A 933 8.15 23.10 31.75
C LEU A 933 7.35 23.06 33.07
N PRO A 934 6.29 22.23 33.18
CA PRO A 934 5.51 22.11 34.41
C PRO A 934 6.41 21.62 35.55
N ASP A 935 6.30 22.26 36.72
CA ASP A 935 7.08 21.93 37.91
C ASP A 935 6.76 20.50 38.39
N ALA A 936 7.66 19.86 39.13
CA ALA A 936 7.45 18.53 39.69
C ALA A 936 6.18 18.45 40.55
N ASP A 937 5.81 19.57 41.20
CA ASP A 937 4.56 19.70 41.96
C ASP A 937 3.32 19.78 41.06
N GLU A 938 3.43 20.35 39.85
CA GLU A 938 2.34 20.37 38.86
C GLU A 938 2.16 19.00 38.21
N VAL A 939 3.24 18.28 37.92
CA VAL A 939 3.18 16.89 37.43
C VAL A 939 2.59 15.99 38.51
N ALA A 940 2.99 16.14 39.77
CA ALA A 940 2.41 15.41 40.89
C ALA A 940 0.92 15.76 41.12
N ALA A 941 0.53 17.03 40.94
CA ALA A 941 -0.87 17.44 41.01
C ALA A 941 -1.71 16.86 39.87
N VAL A 942 -1.15 16.80 38.66
CA VAL A 942 -1.78 16.18 37.49
C VAL A 942 -1.89 14.66 37.69
N GLU A 943 -0.83 13.98 38.15
CA GLU A 943 -0.86 12.54 38.48
C GLU A 943 -1.86 12.23 39.61
N ALA A 944 -1.93 13.07 40.65
CA ALA A 944 -2.93 12.95 41.71
C ALA A 944 -4.35 13.17 41.18
N ALA A 945 -4.55 14.12 40.25
CA ALA A 945 -5.84 14.33 39.59
C ALA A 945 -6.23 13.13 38.70
N TRP A 946 -5.29 12.55 37.96
CA TRP A 946 -5.51 11.33 37.17
C TRP A 946 -5.84 10.12 38.06
N ALA A 947 -5.14 9.97 39.20
CA ALA A 947 -5.42 8.93 40.18
C ALA A 947 -6.81 9.10 40.83
N ALA A 948 -7.22 10.33 41.12
CA ALA A 948 -8.55 10.64 41.63
C ALA A 948 -9.65 10.33 40.60
N ILE A 949 -9.41 10.65 39.32
CA ILE A 949 -10.33 10.30 38.22
C ILE A 949 -10.44 8.79 38.05
N GLU A 950 -9.33 8.03 38.10
CA GLU A 950 -9.38 6.58 37.97
C GLU A 950 -10.00 5.88 39.20
N SER A 951 -9.85 6.45 40.39
CA SER A 951 -10.58 6.01 41.59
C SER A 951 -12.08 6.24 41.46
N ALA A 952 -12.52 7.39 40.93
CA ALA A 952 -13.92 7.65 40.64
C ALA A 952 -14.47 6.72 39.55
N ARG A 953 -13.68 6.38 38.53
CA ARG A 953 -14.03 5.38 37.51
C ARG A 953 -14.20 3.99 38.10
N ALA A 954 -13.34 3.59 39.03
CA ALA A 954 -13.46 2.32 39.73
C ALA A 954 -14.75 2.27 40.55
N GLU A 955 -15.05 3.32 41.30
CA GLU A 955 -16.28 3.45 42.08
C GLU A 955 -17.55 3.41 41.20
N TRP A 956 -17.57 4.12 40.08
CA TRP A 956 -18.70 4.09 39.13
C TRP A 956 -18.85 2.75 38.38
N ARG A 957 -17.77 1.97 38.24
CA ARG A 957 -17.83 0.61 37.67
C ARG A 957 -18.34 -0.41 38.71
N GLU A 958 -18.04 -0.19 39.99
CA GLU A 958 -18.44 -1.05 41.11
C GLU A 958 -19.80 -0.70 41.72
N GLN A 959 -20.41 0.42 41.33
CA GLN A 959 -21.82 0.75 41.62
C GLN A 959 -22.73 0.42 40.42
N PRO A 960 -23.06 -0.85 40.12
CA PRO A 960 -24.20 -1.13 39.29
C PRO A 960 -25.46 -0.57 39.99
N LEU A 961 -26.45 -0.13 39.20
CA LEU A 961 -27.80 0.30 39.61
C LEU A 961 -28.59 -0.81 40.33
N HIS A 962 -28.03 -1.48 41.35
CA HIS A 962 -28.71 -2.47 42.16
C HIS A 962 -29.86 -1.78 42.92
N GLY A 963 -31.06 -1.87 42.33
CA GLY A 963 -32.33 -1.52 42.95
C GLY A 963 -33.08 -0.32 42.36
N GLN A 964 -32.51 0.49 41.45
CA GLN A 964 -33.17 1.72 40.95
C GLN A 964 -33.59 1.67 39.46
N CYS A 965 -32.83 0.98 38.59
CA CYS A 965 -33.15 0.85 37.16
C CYS A 965 -32.87 -0.58 36.68
N GLU A 966 -33.92 -1.37 36.48
CA GLU A 966 -33.82 -2.79 36.10
C GLU A 966 -33.69 -3.00 34.58
N HIS A 967 -34.31 -2.12 33.78
CA HIS A 967 -34.50 -2.30 32.34
C HIS A 967 -33.65 -1.36 31.47
N PHE A 968 -33.06 -0.33 32.09
CA PHE A 968 -32.20 0.67 31.46
C PHE A 968 -30.89 0.79 32.22
N VAL A 969 -29.77 0.59 31.54
CA VAL A 969 -28.44 0.45 32.16
C VAL A 969 -27.42 1.41 31.57
N THR A 970 -26.42 1.79 32.35
CA THR A 970 -25.27 2.58 31.91
C THR A 970 -24.03 1.70 31.68
N CYS A 971 -23.26 1.99 30.64
CA CYS A 971 -21.97 1.35 30.37
C CYS A 971 -20.93 2.38 29.90
N PHE A 972 -19.70 2.21 30.36
CA PHE A 972 -18.56 2.94 29.82
C PHE A 972 -18.16 2.33 28.48
N ARG A 973 -18.00 3.15 27.44
CA ARG A 973 -17.52 2.67 26.13
C ARG A 973 -16.31 3.49 25.68
N SER A 974 -15.41 2.85 24.96
CA SER A 974 -14.37 3.51 24.17
C SER A 974 -14.87 3.64 22.73
N GLY A 975 -14.65 4.78 22.08
CA GLY A 975 -14.90 4.90 20.65
C GLY A 975 -14.10 3.86 19.86
N ASP A 976 -14.78 3.01 19.09
CA ASP A 976 -14.16 1.94 18.26
C ASP A 976 -13.00 2.47 17.40
N TRP A 977 -13.09 3.73 16.95
CA TRP A 977 -12.04 4.39 16.18
C TRP A 977 -10.73 4.59 16.98
N ASN A 978 -10.79 5.02 18.24
CA ASN A 978 -9.60 5.30 19.06
C ASN A 978 -8.92 4.02 19.58
N ALA A 979 -9.70 3.00 19.98
CA ALA A 979 -9.18 1.71 20.41
C ALA A 979 -8.45 0.99 19.25
N ILE A 980 -8.96 1.11 18.02
CA ILE A 980 -8.37 0.50 16.83
C ILE A 980 -7.14 1.28 16.32
N HIS A 981 -7.10 2.62 16.44
CA HIS A 981 -6.07 3.44 15.79
C HIS A 981 -5.01 4.04 16.74
N ARG A 982 -5.27 4.14 18.05
CA ARG A 982 -4.36 4.78 19.02
C ARG A 982 -3.93 3.89 20.18
N GLY A 983 -4.51 2.69 20.34
CA GLY A 983 -4.14 1.75 21.40
C GLY A 983 -4.49 2.22 22.82
N ILE A 984 -5.36 3.22 22.95
CA ILE A 984 -5.82 3.75 24.24
C ILE A 984 -7.11 3.01 24.60
N ASN A 985 -7.05 2.16 25.64
CA ASN A 985 -8.17 1.38 26.17
C ASN A 985 -9.02 2.14 27.21
N GLU A 986 -8.82 3.45 27.34
CA GLU A 986 -9.60 4.27 28.27
C GLU A 986 -10.97 4.61 27.66
N SER A 987 -12.02 4.44 28.45
CA SER A 987 -13.38 4.85 28.05
C SER A 987 -13.42 6.35 27.77
N ASP A 988 -13.99 6.76 26.64
CA ASP A 988 -14.09 8.19 26.25
C ASP A 988 -15.52 8.74 26.40
N ARG A 989 -16.47 7.88 26.78
CA ARG A 989 -17.89 8.21 26.93
C ARG A 989 -18.62 7.26 27.89
N VAL A 990 -19.75 7.73 28.40
CA VAL A 990 -20.78 6.89 29.07
C VAL A 990 -21.97 6.74 28.14
N VAL A 991 -22.54 5.54 28.09
CA VAL A 991 -23.70 5.19 27.27
C VAL A 991 -24.80 4.66 28.18
N ALA A 992 -25.98 5.28 28.13
CA ALA A 992 -27.20 4.75 28.70
C ALA A 992 -27.96 3.96 27.62
N GLN A 993 -28.44 2.76 27.92
CA GLN A 993 -29.08 1.88 26.94
C GLN A 993 -30.21 1.06 27.55
N ALA A 994 -31.25 0.79 26.73
CA ALA A 994 -32.31 -0.16 27.06
C ALA A 994 -31.82 -1.61 26.87
N LEU A 995 -32.15 -2.48 27.83
CA LEU A 995 -31.85 -3.90 27.72
C LEU A 995 -32.62 -4.55 26.54
N PRO A 996 -32.06 -5.59 25.89
CA PRO A 996 -32.75 -6.32 24.84
C PRO A 996 -34.11 -6.85 25.30
N GLY A 997 -35.09 -6.89 24.39
CA GLY A 997 -36.44 -7.40 24.68
C GLY A 997 -37.48 -6.29 24.88
N PRO A 998 -38.46 -6.49 25.80
CA PRO A 998 -39.61 -5.59 25.97
C PRO A 998 -39.29 -4.09 26.14
N PRO A 999 -38.20 -3.66 26.83
CA PRO A 999 -37.86 -2.23 26.96
C PRO A 999 -37.54 -1.54 25.63
N ARG A 1000 -36.88 -2.23 24.70
CA ARG A 1000 -36.57 -1.67 23.37
C ARG A 1000 -37.80 -1.54 22.49
N VAL A 1001 -38.71 -2.50 22.59
CA VAL A 1001 -40.01 -2.46 21.88
C VAL A 1001 -40.81 -1.27 22.40
N TRP A 1002 -40.89 -1.11 23.72
CA TRP A 1002 -41.54 0.05 24.34
C TRP A 1002 -40.93 1.39 23.91
N CYS A 1003 -39.59 1.51 23.87
CA CYS A 1003 -38.94 2.73 23.36
C CYS A 1003 -39.39 3.05 21.92
N GLN A 1004 -39.49 2.04 21.05
CA GLN A 1004 -39.96 2.24 19.67
C GLN A 1004 -41.43 2.68 19.63
N THR A 1005 -42.30 2.07 20.43
CA THR A 1005 -43.73 2.39 20.50
C THR A 1005 -43.98 3.84 20.92
N TYR A 1006 -43.20 4.37 21.87
CA TYR A 1006 -43.36 5.72 22.42
C TYR A 1006 -42.34 6.75 21.90
N ALA A 1007 -41.68 6.46 20.77
CA ALA A 1007 -40.72 7.32 20.08
C ALA A 1007 -39.47 7.74 20.88
N PHE A 1008 -39.00 6.89 21.81
CA PHE A 1008 -37.72 7.06 22.48
C PHE A 1008 -36.56 6.40 21.72
N ASN A 1009 -35.37 7.00 21.82
CA ASN A 1009 -34.13 6.31 21.43
C ASN A 1009 -33.88 5.11 22.36
N THR A 1010 -33.38 4.00 21.83
CA THR A 1010 -33.00 2.82 22.64
C THR A 1010 -31.67 2.99 23.36
N MET A 1011 -30.94 4.08 23.06
CA MET A 1011 -29.63 4.40 23.62
C MET A 1011 -29.37 5.91 23.59
N ALA A 1012 -28.64 6.41 24.59
CA ALA A 1012 -28.10 7.77 24.65
C ALA A 1012 -26.61 7.73 25.04
N SER A 1013 -25.76 8.50 24.36
CA SER A 1013 -24.32 8.54 24.63
C SER A 1013 -23.84 9.94 25.01
N PHE A 1014 -22.85 9.99 25.90
CA PHE A 1014 -22.32 11.22 26.50
C PHE A 1014 -20.78 11.18 26.51
N SER A 1015 -20.15 12.03 25.69
CA SER A 1015 -18.69 12.10 25.48
C SER A 1015 -17.99 12.92 26.56
N PHE A 1016 -16.94 12.38 27.18
CA PHE A 1016 -16.17 13.05 28.24
C PHE A 1016 -15.56 14.37 27.78
N SER A 1017 -15.01 14.39 26.57
CA SER A 1017 -14.44 15.60 25.95
C SER A 1017 -15.43 16.76 25.82
N ARG A 1018 -16.74 16.49 25.84
CA ARG A 1018 -17.78 17.50 25.62
C ARG A 1018 -18.54 17.90 26.88
N TYR A 1019 -18.75 16.97 27.80
CA TYR A 1019 -19.61 17.22 28.97
C TYR A 1019 -18.92 17.00 30.31
N GLY A 1020 -17.64 16.65 30.31
CA GLY A 1020 -16.91 16.24 31.53
C GLY A 1020 -17.36 14.88 32.03
N GLU A 1021 -16.48 14.20 32.77
CA GLU A 1021 -16.70 12.80 33.16
C GLU A 1021 -17.90 12.64 34.12
N ALA A 1022 -17.90 13.43 35.19
CA ALA A 1022 -18.99 13.44 36.17
C ALA A 1022 -20.33 13.87 35.55
N GLY A 1023 -20.30 14.83 34.60
CA GLY A 1023 -21.50 15.27 33.88
C GLY A 1023 -22.06 14.19 32.95
N CYS A 1024 -21.20 13.45 32.26
CA CYS A 1024 -21.60 12.31 31.43
C CYS A 1024 -22.27 11.19 32.25
N HIS A 1025 -21.69 10.84 33.40
CA HIS A 1025 -22.24 9.82 34.29
C HIS A 1025 -23.61 10.24 34.85
N THR A 1026 -23.71 11.46 35.38
CA THR A 1026 -24.95 12.01 35.97
C THR A 1026 -26.09 12.08 34.95
N MET A 1027 -25.82 12.52 33.71
CA MET A 1027 -26.82 12.54 32.63
C MET A 1027 -27.25 11.15 32.16
N ALA A 1028 -26.32 10.18 32.13
CA ALA A 1028 -26.65 8.81 31.74
C ALA A 1028 -27.57 8.13 32.76
N LEU A 1029 -27.32 8.36 34.06
CA LEU A 1029 -28.17 7.85 35.13
C LEU A 1029 -29.57 8.44 35.11
N GLU A 1030 -29.70 9.76 34.95
CA GLU A 1030 -31.03 10.38 34.90
C GLU A 1030 -31.84 9.92 33.69
N TRP A 1031 -31.17 9.73 32.55
CA TRP A 1031 -31.82 9.14 31.38
C TRP A 1031 -32.40 7.75 31.67
N CYS A 1032 -31.62 6.88 32.34
CA CYS A 1032 -32.09 5.55 32.75
C CYS A 1032 -33.26 5.63 33.73
N ARG A 1033 -33.18 6.48 34.77
CA ARG A 1033 -34.23 6.63 35.79
C ARG A 1033 -35.54 7.09 35.18
N ARG A 1034 -35.49 8.10 34.31
CA ARG A 1034 -36.68 8.67 33.68
C ARG A 1034 -37.39 7.68 32.75
N LEU A 1035 -36.63 6.93 31.95
CA LEU A 1035 -37.22 5.89 31.09
C LEU A 1035 -37.73 4.71 31.93
N GLN A 1036 -37.05 4.35 33.01
CA GLN A 1036 -37.52 3.30 33.92
C GLN A 1036 -38.88 3.65 34.56
N TYR A 1037 -39.07 4.90 34.99
CA TYR A 1037 -40.32 5.37 35.57
C TYR A 1037 -41.50 5.22 34.59
N PHE A 1038 -41.35 5.72 33.36
CA PHE A 1038 -42.42 5.60 32.36
C PHE A 1038 -42.65 4.14 31.94
N TYR A 1039 -41.58 3.35 31.80
CA TYR A 1039 -41.69 1.93 31.49
C TYR A 1039 -42.44 1.15 32.58
N ASN A 1040 -42.16 1.43 33.86
CA ASN A 1040 -42.87 0.82 34.99
C ASN A 1040 -44.35 1.20 35.01
N THR A 1041 -44.64 2.48 34.73
CA THR A 1041 -46.01 2.99 34.64
C THR A 1041 -46.79 2.26 33.55
N TRP A 1042 -46.21 2.10 32.36
CA TRP A 1042 -46.80 1.32 31.26
C TRP A 1042 -46.97 -0.16 31.61
N ARG A 1043 -45.99 -0.77 32.29
CA ARG A 1043 -46.02 -2.20 32.65
C ARG A 1043 -47.16 -2.56 33.60
N GLN A 1044 -47.65 -1.59 34.38
CA GLN A 1044 -48.78 -1.77 35.30
C GLN A 1044 -50.15 -1.70 34.60
N GLN A 1045 -50.18 -1.37 33.31
CA GLN A 1045 -51.40 -1.19 32.53
C GLN A 1045 -51.75 -2.47 31.76
N GLU A 1046 -53.04 -2.78 31.67
CA GLU A 1046 -53.51 -3.96 30.94
C GLU A 1046 -53.47 -3.77 29.41
N GLN A 1047 -53.39 -2.53 28.92
CA GLN A 1047 -53.43 -2.19 27.50
C GLN A 1047 -52.03 -2.05 26.88
N PRO A 1048 -51.72 -2.75 25.75
CA PRO A 1048 -50.41 -2.69 25.11
C PRO A 1048 -49.99 -1.30 24.59
N LYS A 1049 -50.97 -0.47 24.18
CA LYS A 1049 -50.80 0.92 23.70
C LYS A 1049 -51.38 1.91 24.71
N TYR A 1050 -50.89 1.90 25.94
CA TYR A 1050 -51.33 2.85 26.98
C TYR A 1050 -51.11 4.31 26.58
N VAL A 1051 -52.05 5.19 26.92
CA VAL A 1051 -51.95 6.64 26.72
C VAL A 1051 -51.64 7.26 28.08
N TYR A 1052 -50.49 7.91 28.21
CA TYR A 1052 -50.09 8.51 29.49
C TYR A 1052 -50.92 9.76 29.78
N ALA A 1053 -51.46 9.83 30.98
CA ALA A 1053 -52.16 11.01 31.48
C ALA A 1053 -51.18 12.13 31.85
N LEU A 1054 -51.65 13.39 31.83
CA LEU A 1054 -50.79 14.55 32.04
C LEU A 1054 -50.16 14.56 33.44
N ASP A 1055 -50.89 14.08 34.45
CA ASP A 1055 -50.41 13.92 35.82
C ASP A 1055 -49.29 12.87 35.92
N GLU A 1056 -49.38 11.75 35.20
CA GLU A 1056 -48.32 10.73 35.15
C GLU A 1056 -47.05 11.26 34.49
N LEU A 1057 -47.19 12.10 33.46
CA LEU A 1057 -46.07 12.72 32.74
C LEU A 1057 -45.27 13.68 33.65
N VAL A 1058 -45.93 14.39 34.55
CA VAL A 1058 -45.29 15.38 35.44
C VAL A 1058 -44.91 14.84 36.82
N SER A 1059 -45.31 13.61 37.16
CA SER A 1059 -45.08 12.99 38.48
C SER A 1059 -43.70 12.32 38.65
N HIS A 1060 -42.83 12.34 37.63
CA HIS A 1060 -41.45 11.84 37.78
C HIS A 1060 -40.64 12.70 38.76
N GLU A 1061 -40.33 12.15 39.93
CA GLU A 1061 -39.51 12.82 40.95
C GLU A 1061 -38.02 12.85 40.55
N GLN A 1062 -37.45 14.05 40.54
CA GLN A 1062 -36.02 14.25 40.29
C GLN A 1062 -35.20 14.02 41.56
N THR A 1063 -34.06 13.34 41.45
CA THR A 1063 -33.16 13.16 42.61
C THR A 1063 -32.47 14.46 43.00
N ASP A 1064 -32.08 14.59 44.27
CA ASP A 1064 -31.35 15.77 44.75
C ASP A 1064 -29.98 15.92 44.09
N GLU A 1065 -29.35 14.80 43.72
CA GLU A 1065 -28.13 14.75 42.90
C GLU A 1065 -28.34 15.42 41.54
N TRP A 1066 -29.45 15.10 40.84
CA TRP A 1066 -29.77 15.69 39.55
C TRP A 1066 -30.11 17.18 39.65
N ARG A 1067 -30.88 17.57 40.68
CA ARG A 1067 -31.20 18.98 40.95
C ARG A 1067 -29.96 19.80 41.24
N SER A 1068 -29.05 19.26 42.06
CA SER A 1068 -27.76 19.89 42.35
C SER A 1068 -26.89 19.98 41.08
N PHE A 1069 -26.81 18.92 40.29
CA PHE A 1069 -26.07 18.97 39.01
C PHE A 1069 -26.58 20.08 38.10
N LEU A 1070 -27.90 20.21 37.93
CA LEU A 1070 -28.50 21.26 37.11
C LEU A 1070 -28.23 22.68 37.65
N SER A 1071 -28.24 22.89 38.96
CA SER A 1071 -28.00 24.23 39.54
C SER A 1071 -26.56 24.71 39.33
N HIS A 1072 -25.60 23.80 39.18
CA HIS A 1072 -24.19 24.12 38.96
C HIS A 1072 -23.80 24.26 37.48
N LEU A 1073 -24.70 23.91 36.55
CA LEU A 1073 -24.41 24.04 35.12
C LEU A 1073 -24.67 25.46 34.59
N PRO A 1074 -23.70 26.11 33.91
CA PRO A 1074 -23.94 27.38 33.23
C PRO A 1074 -25.06 27.25 32.19
N VAL A 1075 -25.97 28.22 32.15
CA VAL A 1075 -27.16 28.22 31.28
C VAL A 1075 -26.80 28.05 29.79
N THR A 1076 -25.64 28.56 29.37
CA THR A 1076 -25.17 28.50 27.98
C THR A 1076 -24.38 27.22 27.64
N SER A 1077 -24.04 26.38 28.63
CA SER A 1077 -23.16 25.23 28.44
C SER A 1077 -23.80 24.11 27.61
N ALA A 1078 -22.97 23.36 26.88
CA ALA A 1078 -23.44 22.21 26.10
C ALA A 1078 -24.04 21.10 26.98
N ALA A 1079 -23.51 20.92 28.20
CA ALA A 1079 -24.05 20.00 29.19
C ALA A 1079 -25.45 20.44 29.66
N ARG A 1080 -25.67 21.74 29.89
CA ARG A 1080 -27.00 22.25 30.27
C ARG A 1080 -28.05 21.97 29.19
N LYS A 1081 -27.75 22.33 27.94
CA LYS A 1081 -28.65 22.04 26.80
C LYS A 1081 -28.98 20.55 26.69
N ARG A 1082 -28.02 19.68 26.97
CA ARG A 1082 -28.22 18.23 26.91
C ARG A 1082 -29.04 17.71 28.09
N ALA A 1083 -28.84 18.27 29.28
CA ALA A 1083 -29.61 17.94 30.47
C ALA A 1083 -31.07 18.42 30.36
N ASP A 1084 -31.31 19.61 29.81
CA ASP A 1084 -32.66 20.12 29.53
C ASP A 1084 -33.41 19.21 28.54
N LEU A 1085 -32.71 18.66 27.54
CA LEU A 1085 -33.29 17.65 26.62
C LEU A 1085 -33.67 16.34 27.32
N ILE A 1086 -32.94 15.94 28.37
CA ILE A 1086 -33.31 14.75 29.17
C ILE A 1086 -34.54 15.08 30.01
N GLN A 1087 -34.63 16.30 30.56
CA GLN A 1087 -35.81 16.76 31.30
C GLN A 1087 -37.07 16.90 30.44
N SER A 1088 -36.95 17.03 29.13
CA SER A 1088 -38.09 17.10 28.20
C SER A 1088 -38.44 15.76 27.56
N LEU A 1089 -37.83 14.65 28.00
CA LEU A 1089 -38.20 13.31 27.56
C LEU A 1089 -39.54 12.91 28.18
N PHE A 1090 -40.55 12.77 27.32
CA PHE A 1090 -41.88 12.24 27.63
C PHE A 1090 -42.30 11.24 26.54
N PRO A 1091 -43.01 10.15 26.91
CA PRO A 1091 -43.51 9.19 25.93
C PRO A 1091 -44.48 9.88 24.97
N THR A 1092 -44.28 9.67 23.67
CA THR A 1092 -45.23 10.15 22.67
C THR A 1092 -46.35 9.13 22.56
N ASN A 1093 -47.59 9.51 22.89
CA ASN A 1093 -48.73 8.60 22.82
C ASN A 1093 -48.86 8.04 21.39
N PRO A 1094 -48.97 6.71 21.21
CA PRO A 1094 -49.11 6.10 19.91
C PRO A 1094 -50.43 6.57 19.27
N SER A 1095 -50.37 7.04 18.02
CA SER A 1095 -51.58 7.27 17.23
C SER A 1095 -52.28 5.93 16.98
N ASP A 1096 -53.61 5.90 17.04
CA ASP A 1096 -54.44 4.71 16.84
C ASP A 1096 -54.03 3.91 15.59
#